data_AF-A0A7W1SXX2-F1
#
_entry.id   AF-A0A7W1SXX2-F1
#
_cell.length_a   1.000
_cell.length_b   1.000
_cell.length_c   1.000
_cell.angle_alpha   90.00
_cell.angle_beta   90.00
_cell.angle_gamma   90.00
#
_symmetry.space_group_name_H-M   'P 1'
#
loop_
_entity.id
_entity.type
_entity.pdbx_description
1 polymer ?
#
loop_
_entity_poly.entity_id
_entity_poly.type
_entity_poly.pdbx_seq_one_letter_code
_entity_poly.pdbx_strand_id
1 'polypeptide(L)'
;MDERQSVALGRAKSGSISARMYRWLDKRTAVRALMKESLDEPIPGGARFAYVFGSGLLFIFISQIITGICLALYYVPSAETAHTSVAYITKQVAAGAFLRSLHYYGSSAMIIVLALHFLQTFLYGSFKGRRELLWISGAVLSLLVLGMGFTGYLLPWDQKAYFATAVGTNIVGQIPLIGNWLTRLLRGGDTIGTLTLSRFYVAHVFLIPAGMFLFIAAHVALFRKAGAAGPMTENPVQPKLVAESFYPRQVLMDMAFAMLIIIGLGILSYFHPASLAPIANPADTHFLPRPEWYYLPMFEWLKFWEGRWVVFAVVVIPGLLAALFFLMPFMDRSLERRPWRRPIPVLAVAIVVTGMIYLGAKSHIDDMQDQGIASQLATQEQQENAYSAAPFEPYSESPGGTAPIGGPMEAAHPLVAPGKGIFEAHGCAGCHGQSGAGTSMAPGLVGVASKYPEAQLIDLLHYPDAKMRAGNMPAVDVSATDMSALVAYLGALGTSAANVAAAYSVPPVPAGGKRELASGGRSGTGGSRAAASASGLAVAGREMYQQRGCSACHGERGAGGRAPAMAPLIASVSDREVERVLREPNAKMKAGGMPPVAGTPEQLNSLIAYLRTFGGSQPGRQVAEPAAANEVPPAETMGSPEVSAAASPTSAAPANVAAAATATTKAIAGRSLFVAQGCAACHGSAAQGTHFAPTLIGTAGKYPGDKLAELLHHPTSKMRGGGMPAVTVNDAQMQQLVAYLGSLQPDSAGALKAENAGVEATTTTGSAKQAAPTAVAVVALSPLALRGQQVFQHYSCESCHGAGGLNGTVAAPGLAGTASILRASVLENLLRHHSIQMQQGGMPLTNINARDLTALVAYIRSMSSTGEEK
;
A
#
# COMPACT_ATOMS: atom_id res chain seq x y z
N MET A 1 -44.85 -59.66 -40.59
CA MET A 1 -45.32 -60.81 -39.80
C MET A 1 -44.20 -61.24 -38.88
N ASP A 2 -44.07 -60.63 -37.68
CA ASP A 2 -43.27 -61.26 -36.61
C ASP A 2 -43.52 -60.68 -35.20
N GLU A 3 -44.43 -59.71 -35.06
CA GLU A 3 -44.74 -59.09 -33.77
C GLU A 3 -45.63 -59.97 -32.86
N ARG A 4 -46.17 -61.07 -33.40
CA ARG A 4 -47.01 -62.03 -32.64
C ARG A 4 -46.25 -63.24 -32.10
N GLN A 5 -45.03 -63.52 -32.54
CA GLN A 5 -44.21 -64.60 -31.95
C GLN A 5 -43.37 -64.14 -30.74
N SER A 6 -43.13 -62.83 -30.60
CA SER A 6 -42.38 -62.29 -29.44
C SER A 6 -43.20 -62.23 -28.14
N VAL A 7 -44.53 -62.38 -28.21
CA VAL A 7 -45.42 -62.37 -27.04
C VAL A 7 -45.55 -63.76 -26.37
N ALA A 8 -45.20 -64.84 -27.06
CA ALA A 8 -45.37 -66.22 -26.56
C ALA A 8 -44.13 -66.84 -25.90
N LEU A 9 -42.99 -66.14 -25.86
CA LEU A 9 -41.78 -66.55 -25.14
C LEU A 9 -41.45 -65.53 -24.05
N GLY A 10 -42.39 -65.36 -23.13
CA GLY A 10 -42.19 -64.71 -21.84
C GLY A 10 -41.21 -65.48 -20.97
N ARG A 11 -39.93 -65.52 -21.34
CA ARG A 11 -38.84 -65.81 -20.41
C ARG A 11 -38.17 -64.47 -20.13
N ALA A 12 -38.66 -63.80 -19.08
CA ALA A 12 -38.01 -62.64 -18.51
C ALA A 12 -36.53 -62.99 -18.27
N LYS A 13 -35.64 -62.57 -19.17
CA LYS A 13 -34.20 -62.61 -18.90
C LYS A 13 -34.01 -61.67 -17.72
N SER A 14 -33.86 -62.28 -16.55
CA SER A 14 -33.50 -61.65 -15.30
C SER A 14 -32.16 -60.93 -15.48
N GLY A 15 -32.19 -59.75 -16.08
CA GLY A 15 -31.08 -58.82 -15.98
C GLY A 15 -30.99 -58.41 -14.51
N SER A 16 -29.75 -58.29 -14.01
CA SER A 16 -29.47 -57.72 -12.70
C SER A 16 -30.28 -56.43 -12.48
N ILE A 17 -30.56 -56.11 -11.22
CA ILE A 17 -31.27 -54.87 -10.86
C ILE A 17 -30.58 -53.66 -11.52
N SER A 18 -29.25 -53.64 -11.55
CA SER A 18 -28.45 -52.63 -12.25
C SER A 18 -28.75 -52.56 -13.77
N ALA A 19 -28.87 -53.69 -14.47
CA ALA A 19 -29.19 -53.70 -15.89
C ALA A 19 -30.62 -53.21 -16.18
N ARG A 20 -31.58 -53.46 -15.27
CA ARG A 20 -32.95 -52.92 -15.40
C ARG A 20 -32.99 -51.43 -15.14
N MET A 21 -32.31 -50.95 -14.08
CA MET A 21 -32.18 -49.53 -13.77
C MET A 21 -31.50 -48.78 -14.91
N TYR A 22 -30.40 -49.32 -15.45
CA TYR A 22 -29.70 -48.73 -16.58
C TYR A 22 -30.58 -48.65 -17.83
N ARG A 23 -31.34 -49.70 -18.17
CA ARG A 23 -32.30 -49.65 -19.29
C ARG A 23 -33.45 -48.66 -19.06
N TRP A 24 -33.93 -48.56 -17.82
CA TRP A 24 -34.97 -47.59 -17.46
C TRP A 24 -34.48 -46.15 -17.63
N LEU A 25 -33.22 -45.89 -17.24
CA LEU A 25 -32.56 -44.60 -17.38
C LEU A 25 -32.29 -44.31 -18.86
N ASP A 26 -31.70 -45.25 -19.59
CA ASP A 26 -31.40 -45.13 -21.01
C ASP A 26 -32.64 -44.80 -21.86
N LYS A 27 -33.79 -45.41 -21.57
CA LYS A 27 -35.06 -45.07 -22.24
C LYS A 27 -35.51 -43.62 -22.03
N ARG A 28 -35.07 -42.94 -20.97
CA ARG A 28 -35.48 -41.57 -20.62
C ARG A 28 -34.42 -40.53 -20.99
N THR A 29 -33.15 -40.88 -20.87
CA THR A 29 -32.03 -39.95 -21.04
C THR A 29 -31.21 -40.23 -22.29
N ALA A 30 -31.47 -41.35 -22.99
CA ALA A 30 -30.70 -41.81 -24.14
C ALA A 30 -29.18 -41.88 -23.87
N VAL A 31 -28.78 -42.15 -22.62
CA VAL A 31 -27.37 -42.17 -22.20
C VAL A 31 -26.54 -43.14 -23.04
N ARG A 32 -27.09 -44.26 -23.50
CA ARG A 32 -26.38 -45.20 -24.37
C ARG A 32 -26.13 -44.62 -25.75
N ALA A 33 -27.08 -43.87 -26.31
CA ALA A 33 -26.89 -43.21 -27.60
C ALA A 33 -25.82 -42.12 -27.49
N LEU A 34 -25.89 -41.29 -26.44
CA LEU A 34 -24.89 -40.25 -26.17
C LEU A 34 -23.49 -40.83 -25.94
N MET A 35 -23.40 -41.93 -25.18
CA MET A 35 -22.14 -42.60 -24.88
C MET A 35 -21.56 -43.28 -26.12
N LYS A 36 -22.39 -43.94 -26.93
CA LYS A 36 -21.99 -44.52 -28.21
C LYS A 36 -21.44 -43.44 -29.15
N GLU A 37 -22.17 -42.34 -29.32
CA GLU A 37 -21.72 -41.21 -30.14
C GLU A 37 -20.40 -40.63 -29.64
N SER A 38 -20.19 -40.57 -28.31
CA SER A 38 -18.94 -40.05 -27.74
C SER A 38 -17.74 -40.99 -27.86
N LEU A 39 -17.96 -42.31 -27.81
CA LEU A 39 -16.89 -43.32 -27.76
C LEU A 39 -16.54 -43.86 -29.15
N ASP A 40 -17.51 -43.88 -30.07
CA ASP A 40 -17.33 -44.39 -31.43
C ASP A 40 -16.99 -43.28 -32.45
N GLU A 41 -16.59 -42.09 -31.98
CA GLU A 41 -16.16 -40.98 -32.84
C GLU A 41 -15.05 -41.46 -33.80
N PRO A 42 -15.24 -41.31 -35.12
CA PRO A 42 -14.28 -41.80 -36.11
C PRO A 42 -13.03 -40.93 -36.16
N ILE A 43 -11.86 -41.54 -35.96
CA ILE A 43 -10.56 -40.88 -36.08
C ILE A 43 -9.87 -41.32 -37.38
N PRO A 44 -9.80 -40.45 -38.41
CA PRO A 44 -9.14 -40.80 -39.67
C PRO A 44 -7.64 -41.07 -39.46
N GLY A 45 -7.21 -42.28 -39.84
CA GLY A 45 -5.84 -42.75 -39.64
C GLY A 45 -5.50 -43.12 -38.19
N GLY A 46 -6.52 -43.40 -37.36
CA GLY A 46 -6.38 -44.05 -36.06
C GLY A 46 -5.82 -43.19 -34.92
N ALA A 47 -5.77 -43.82 -33.74
CA ALA A 47 -5.29 -43.24 -32.48
C ALA A 47 -3.80 -42.86 -32.54
N ARG A 48 -3.44 -41.73 -31.92
CA ARG A 48 -2.05 -41.23 -31.88
C ARG A 48 -1.78 -40.28 -30.72
N PHE A 49 -0.50 -40.18 -30.36
CA PHE A 49 -0.03 -39.24 -29.35
C PHE A 49 -0.28 -37.77 -29.69
N ALA A 50 -0.29 -37.38 -30.97
CA ALA A 50 -0.63 -35.99 -31.33
C ALA A 50 -2.04 -35.57 -30.84
N TYR A 51 -2.96 -36.49 -30.57
CA TYR A 51 -4.30 -36.09 -30.12
C TYR A 51 -4.43 -35.88 -28.60
N VAL A 52 -3.39 -36.18 -27.82
CA VAL A 52 -3.45 -36.14 -26.34
C VAL A 52 -3.43 -34.73 -25.74
N PHE A 53 -2.92 -33.72 -26.46
CA PHE A 53 -2.79 -32.38 -25.86
C PHE A 53 -4.14 -31.70 -25.62
N GLY A 54 -5.14 -31.94 -26.48
CA GLY A 54 -6.48 -31.37 -26.29
C GLY A 54 -7.21 -31.97 -25.09
N SER A 55 -7.18 -33.30 -24.95
CA SER A 55 -7.73 -34.00 -23.79
C SER A 55 -6.92 -33.73 -22.52
N GLY A 56 -5.59 -33.58 -22.63
CA GLY A 56 -4.71 -33.14 -21.55
C GLY A 56 -5.08 -31.76 -21.01
N LEU A 57 -5.39 -30.78 -21.87
CA LEU A 57 -5.89 -29.46 -21.44
C LEU A 57 -7.21 -29.56 -20.68
N LEU A 58 -8.17 -30.36 -21.19
CA LEU A 58 -9.44 -30.58 -20.50
C LEU A 58 -9.22 -31.23 -19.13
N PHE A 59 -8.32 -32.20 -19.03
CA PHE A 59 -7.97 -32.84 -17.76
C PHE A 59 -7.34 -31.85 -16.77
N ILE A 60 -6.35 -31.06 -17.21
CA ILE A 60 -5.74 -30.02 -16.36
C ILE A 60 -6.80 -29.01 -15.94
N PHE A 61 -7.68 -28.57 -16.83
CA PHE A 61 -8.78 -27.65 -16.49
C PHE A 61 -9.69 -28.21 -15.40
N ILE A 62 -10.13 -29.47 -15.52
CA ILE A 62 -10.94 -30.12 -14.49
C ILE A 62 -10.18 -30.20 -13.16
N SER A 63 -8.88 -30.53 -13.20
CA SER A 63 -8.01 -30.51 -12.01
C SER A 63 -7.93 -29.11 -11.38
N GLN A 64 -7.79 -28.05 -12.18
CA GLN A 64 -7.78 -26.66 -11.70
C GLN A 64 -9.12 -26.27 -11.05
N ILE A 65 -10.25 -26.71 -11.60
CA ILE A 65 -11.56 -26.48 -10.99
C ILE A 65 -11.68 -27.19 -9.64
N ILE A 66 -11.31 -28.48 -9.57
CA ILE A 66 -11.41 -29.25 -8.32
C ILE A 66 -10.51 -28.64 -7.24
N THR A 67 -9.24 -28.40 -7.57
CA THR A 67 -8.29 -27.78 -6.64
C THR A 67 -8.71 -26.37 -6.26
N GLY A 68 -9.19 -25.57 -7.21
CA GLY A 68 -9.68 -24.21 -6.98
C GLY A 68 -10.89 -24.15 -6.05
N ILE A 69 -11.87 -25.05 -6.22
CA ILE A 69 -13.02 -25.17 -5.31
C ILE A 69 -12.54 -25.50 -3.89
N CYS A 70 -11.65 -26.48 -3.74
CA CYS A 70 -11.11 -26.84 -2.43
C CYS A 70 -10.35 -25.68 -1.76
N LEU A 71 -9.60 -24.88 -2.51
CA LEU A 71 -8.92 -23.68 -2.01
C LEU A 71 -9.93 -22.58 -1.64
N ALA A 72 -10.96 -22.38 -2.45
CA ALA A 72 -11.98 -21.36 -2.23
C ALA A 72 -12.79 -21.57 -0.94
N LEU A 73 -12.86 -22.80 -0.41
CA LEU A 73 -13.50 -23.08 0.89
C LEU A 73 -12.80 -22.41 2.09
N TYR A 74 -11.51 -22.08 1.95
CA TYR A 74 -10.69 -21.49 3.01
C TYR A 74 -10.26 -20.04 2.70
N TYR A 75 -10.38 -19.61 1.45
CA TYR A 75 -9.89 -18.31 0.99
C TYR A 75 -10.84 -17.17 1.34
N VAL A 76 -10.30 -16.04 1.81
CA VAL A 76 -11.07 -14.82 2.10
C VAL A 76 -10.62 -13.68 1.17
N PRO A 77 -11.49 -13.18 0.26
CA PRO A 77 -11.13 -12.16 -0.74
C PRO A 77 -11.11 -10.73 -0.16
N SER A 78 -10.28 -10.47 0.85
CA SER A 78 -10.05 -9.13 1.44
C SER A 78 -8.56 -8.81 1.53
N ALA A 79 -8.15 -7.58 1.26
CA ALA A 79 -6.74 -7.17 1.35
C ALA A 79 -6.16 -7.36 2.77
N GLU A 80 -7.02 -7.35 3.80
CA GLU A 80 -6.63 -7.53 5.21
C GLU A 80 -6.30 -9.01 5.53
N THR A 81 -7.01 -9.95 4.91
CA THR A 81 -7.00 -11.37 5.33
C THR A 81 -6.69 -12.37 4.21
N ALA A 82 -6.55 -11.92 2.96
CA ALA A 82 -6.31 -12.83 1.84
C ALA A 82 -4.97 -13.56 2.00
N HIS A 83 -3.91 -12.80 2.28
CA HIS A 83 -2.58 -13.36 2.51
C HIS A 83 -2.56 -14.35 3.68
N THR A 84 -3.17 -13.99 4.81
CA THR A 84 -3.24 -14.87 5.98
C THR A 84 -4.11 -16.11 5.75
N SER A 85 -5.19 -16.01 4.96
CA SER A 85 -5.99 -17.17 4.57
C SER A 85 -5.20 -18.14 3.67
N VAL A 86 -4.35 -17.62 2.77
CA VAL A 86 -3.48 -18.45 1.92
C VAL A 86 -2.34 -19.06 2.73
N ALA A 87 -1.79 -18.32 3.70
CA ALA A 87 -0.83 -18.84 4.66
C ALA A 87 -1.45 -19.96 5.51
N TYR A 88 -2.70 -19.80 5.95
CA TYR A 88 -3.44 -20.84 6.68
C TYR A 88 -3.64 -22.11 5.84
N ILE A 89 -4.08 -21.97 4.59
CA ILE A 89 -4.18 -23.07 3.63
C ILE A 89 -2.83 -23.78 3.50
N THR A 90 -1.75 -23.02 3.33
CA THR A 90 -0.43 -23.60 3.04
C THR A 90 0.14 -24.30 4.26
N LYS A 91 0.02 -23.71 5.45
CA LYS A 91 0.77 -24.12 6.63
C LYS A 91 -0.03 -24.98 7.61
N GLN A 92 -1.36 -24.82 7.69
CA GLN A 92 -2.20 -25.47 8.71
C GLN A 92 -3.18 -26.50 8.15
N VAL A 93 -3.73 -26.29 6.95
CA VAL A 93 -4.71 -27.21 6.37
C VAL A 93 -4.03 -28.52 5.97
N ALA A 94 -4.63 -29.65 6.36
CA ALA A 94 -4.11 -30.98 5.99
C ALA A 94 -3.99 -31.12 4.47
N ALA A 95 -2.79 -31.46 3.99
CA ALA A 95 -2.43 -31.47 2.56
C ALA A 95 -2.67 -30.14 1.81
N GLY A 96 -2.83 -29.02 2.52
CA GLY A 96 -3.14 -27.72 1.92
C GLY A 96 -1.98 -27.13 1.11
N ALA A 97 -0.73 -27.26 1.58
CA ALA A 97 0.47 -26.93 0.78
C ALA A 97 0.50 -27.72 -0.55
N PHE A 98 0.25 -29.03 -0.49
CA PHE A 98 0.23 -29.89 -1.66
C PHE A 98 -0.89 -29.49 -2.63
N LEU A 99 -2.11 -29.28 -2.12
CA LEU A 99 -3.26 -28.86 -2.91
C LEU A 99 -3.04 -27.50 -3.59
N ARG A 100 -2.49 -26.53 -2.85
CA ARG A 100 -2.14 -25.20 -3.38
C ARG A 100 -1.07 -25.31 -4.46
N SER A 101 -0.06 -26.15 -4.23
CA SER A 101 1.01 -26.41 -5.20
C SER A 101 0.48 -27.07 -6.47
N LEU A 102 -0.46 -28.01 -6.34
CA LEU A 102 -1.10 -28.64 -7.49
C LEU A 102 -1.91 -27.64 -8.32
N HIS A 103 -2.57 -26.69 -7.67
CA HIS A 103 -3.24 -25.58 -8.35
C HIS A 103 -2.22 -24.68 -9.07
N TYR A 104 -1.18 -24.23 -8.36
CA TYR A 104 -0.12 -23.36 -8.87
C TYR A 104 0.66 -23.96 -10.07
N TYR A 105 1.22 -25.17 -9.92
CA TYR A 105 1.93 -25.84 -11.00
C TYR A 105 0.99 -26.33 -12.10
N GLY A 106 -0.26 -26.66 -11.77
CA GLY A 106 -1.28 -26.99 -12.76
C GLY A 106 -1.61 -25.82 -13.69
N SER A 107 -1.57 -24.58 -13.20
CA SER A 107 -1.64 -23.37 -14.05
C SER A 107 -0.47 -23.31 -15.04
N SER A 108 0.76 -23.55 -14.58
CA SER A 108 1.94 -23.63 -15.48
C SER A 108 1.81 -24.77 -16.50
N ALA A 109 1.34 -25.95 -16.08
CA ALA A 109 1.11 -27.07 -16.99
C ALA A 109 0.03 -26.76 -18.03
N MET A 110 -1.02 -26.02 -17.66
CA MET A 110 -2.04 -25.54 -18.60
C MET A 110 -1.39 -24.72 -19.72
N ILE A 111 -0.52 -23.76 -19.38
CA ILE A 111 0.18 -22.91 -20.37
C ILE A 111 1.10 -23.75 -21.27
N ILE A 112 1.87 -24.68 -20.71
CA ILE A 112 2.79 -25.53 -21.47
C ILE A 112 2.01 -26.42 -22.45
N VAL A 113 0.98 -27.14 -21.97
CA VAL A 113 0.18 -28.02 -22.81
C VAL A 113 -0.64 -27.22 -23.83
N LEU A 114 -1.06 -26.00 -23.49
CA LEU A 114 -1.73 -25.09 -24.43
C LEU A 114 -0.79 -24.70 -25.57
N ALA A 115 0.45 -24.31 -25.25
CA ALA A 115 1.46 -23.99 -26.24
C ALA A 115 1.75 -25.18 -27.17
N LEU A 116 1.86 -26.40 -26.62
CA LEU A 116 2.03 -27.63 -27.41
C LEU A 116 0.81 -27.93 -28.29
N HIS A 117 -0.40 -27.79 -27.75
CA HIS A 117 -1.64 -27.98 -28.50
C HIS A 117 -1.76 -26.98 -29.65
N PHE A 118 -1.46 -25.71 -29.38
CA PHE A 118 -1.43 -24.65 -30.39
C PHE A 118 -0.37 -24.91 -31.46
N LEU A 119 0.88 -25.18 -31.05
CA LEU A 119 2.00 -25.41 -31.96
C LEU A 119 1.70 -26.58 -32.89
N GLN A 120 1.17 -27.67 -32.34
CA GLN A 120 0.76 -28.81 -33.13
C GLN A 120 -0.36 -28.45 -34.11
N THR A 121 -1.46 -27.85 -33.64
CA THR A 121 -2.62 -27.55 -34.50
C THR A 121 -2.28 -26.56 -35.60
N PHE A 122 -1.38 -25.61 -35.34
CA PHE A 122 -0.87 -24.67 -36.32
C PHE A 122 0.04 -25.35 -37.36
N LEU A 123 1.08 -26.06 -36.89
CA LEU A 123 2.05 -26.69 -37.78
C LEU A 123 1.40 -27.78 -38.64
N TYR A 124 0.46 -28.55 -38.08
CA TYR A 124 -0.24 -29.61 -38.81
C TYR A 124 -1.37 -29.08 -39.69
N GLY A 125 -1.59 -27.76 -39.71
CA GLY A 125 -2.67 -27.13 -40.46
C GLY A 125 -4.05 -27.66 -40.08
N SER A 126 -4.25 -28.02 -38.81
CA SER A 126 -5.47 -28.69 -38.34
C SER A 126 -6.71 -27.79 -38.36
N PHE A 127 -6.53 -26.49 -38.48
CA PHE A 127 -7.60 -25.49 -38.66
C PHE A 127 -8.14 -25.42 -40.10
N LYS A 128 -7.46 -26.07 -41.07
CA LYS A 128 -7.85 -26.03 -42.48
C LYS A 128 -9.04 -26.95 -42.77
N GLY A 129 -9.74 -26.65 -43.87
CA GLY A 129 -11.01 -27.28 -44.22
C GLY A 129 -12.14 -26.67 -43.40
N ARG A 130 -13.20 -27.43 -43.09
CA ARG A 130 -14.41 -26.94 -42.37
C ARG A 130 -14.20 -26.73 -40.85
N ARG A 131 -13.03 -26.21 -40.45
CA ARG A 131 -12.54 -26.12 -39.05
C ARG A 131 -12.17 -24.69 -38.64
N GLU A 132 -12.58 -23.69 -39.40
CA GLU A 132 -12.29 -22.28 -39.12
C GLU A 132 -12.91 -21.84 -37.78
N LEU A 133 -14.17 -22.23 -37.52
CA LEU A 133 -14.84 -21.95 -36.24
C LEU A 133 -14.21 -22.72 -35.07
N LEU A 134 -13.67 -23.91 -35.33
CA LEU A 134 -12.94 -24.68 -34.31
C LEU A 134 -11.67 -23.93 -33.91
N TRP A 135 -10.96 -23.33 -34.87
CA TRP A 135 -9.82 -22.48 -34.59
C TRP A 135 -10.20 -21.23 -33.78
N ILE A 136 -11.24 -20.51 -34.18
CA ILE A 136 -11.67 -19.29 -33.48
C ILE A 136 -12.09 -19.60 -32.04
N SER A 137 -12.83 -20.69 -31.81
CA SER A 137 -13.18 -21.10 -30.44
C SER A 137 -11.95 -21.47 -29.61
N GLY A 138 -10.96 -22.17 -30.21
CA GLY A 138 -9.67 -22.44 -29.56
C GLY A 138 -8.88 -21.17 -29.26
N ALA A 139 -8.90 -20.19 -30.17
CA ALA A 139 -8.27 -18.90 -30.00
C ALA A 139 -8.86 -18.11 -28.82
N VAL A 140 -10.19 -18.09 -28.69
CA VAL A 140 -10.86 -17.49 -27.52
C VAL A 140 -10.49 -18.23 -26.23
N LEU A 141 -10.48 -19.57 -26.24
CA LEU A 141 -10.06 -20.37 -25.08
C LEU A 141 -8.63 -20.07 -24.66
N SER A 142 -7.70 -19.91 -25.60
CA SER A 142 -6.32 -19.52 -25.31
C SER A 142 -6.25 -18.18 -24.56
N LEU A 143 -7.05 -17.18 -24.98
CA LEU A 143 -7.11 -15.89 -24.28
C LEU A 143 -7.73 -16.02 -22.88
N LEU A 144 -8.76 -16.84 -22.72
CA LEU A 144 -9.37 -17.10 -21.41
C LEU A 144 -8.38 -17.80 -20.45
N VAL A 145 -7.56 -18.73 -20.94
CA VAL A 145 -6.51 -19.38 -20.15
C VAL A 145 -5.46 -18.36 -19.68
N LEU A 146 -5.01 -17.45 -20.55
CA LEU A 146 -4.10 -16.37 -20.15
C LEU A 146 -4.75 -15.44 -19.10
N GLY A 147 -6.03 -15.14 -19.28
CA GLY A 147 -6.84 -14.37 -18.31
C GLY A 147 -6.98 -15.07 -16.95
N MET A 148 -7.13 -16.39 -16.92
CA MET A 148 -7.11 -17.18 -15.69
C MET A 148 -5.77 -17.04 -14.95
N GLY A 149 -4.66 -17.17 -15.67
CA GLY A 149 -3.32 -17.01 -15.11
C GLY A 149 -3.14 -15.64 -14.45
N PHE A 150 -3.53 -14.57 -15.15
CA PHE A 150 -3.41 -13.21 -14.62
C PHE A 150 -4.33 -12.94 -13.42
N THR A 151 -5.61 -13.32 -13.51
CA THR A 151 -6.58 -13.03 -12.44
C THR A 151 -6.33 -13.84 -11.17
N GLY A 152 -5.85 -15.07 -11.29
CA GLY A 152 -5.52 -15.93 -10.15
C GLY A 152 -4.24 -15.51 -9.43
N TYR A 153 -3.30 -14.90 -10.15
CA TYR A 153 -2.01 -14.48 -9.59
C TYR A 153 -2.13 -13.43 -8.48
N LEU A 154 -3.18 -12.60 -8.50
CA LEU A 154 -3.41 -11.58 -7.47
C LEU A 154 -3.88 -12.18 -6.13
N LEU A 155 -4.58 -13.33 -6.14
CA LEU A 155 -5.31 -13.85 -4.98
C LEU A 155 -4.42 -14.12 -3.74
N PRO A 156 -3.16 -14.60 -3.86
CA PRO A 156 -2.26 -14.76 -2.72
C PRO A 156 -1.99 -13.48 -1.92
N TRP A 157 -2.13 -12.31 -2.54
CA TRP A 157 -1.89 -11.00 -1.91
C TRP A 157 -0.50 -10.86 -1.26
N ASP A 158 0.51 -11.44 -1.89
CA ASP A 158 1.92 -11.25 -1.52
C ASP A 158 2.57 -10.14 -2.35
N GLN A 159 3.82 -9.78 -2.03
CA GLN A 159 4.56 -8.73 -2.73
C GLN A 159 4.57 -8.94 -4.26
N LYS A 160 4.83 -10.17 -4.74
CA LYS A 160 4.87 -10.47 -6.17
C LYS A 160 3.50 -10.24 -6.82
N ALA A 161 2.44 -10.75 -6.20
CA ALA A 161 1.07 -10.64 -6.67
C ALA A 161 0.60 -9.17 -6.81
N TYR A 162 0.88 -8.34 -5.81
CA TYR A 162 0.49 -6.93 -5.79
C TYR A 162 1.16 -6.14 -6.93
N PHE A 163 2.49 -6.19 -7.01
CA PHE A 163 3.22 -5.40 -7.99
C PHE A 163 3.03 -5.92 -9.43
N ALA A 164 2.93 -7.23 -9.65
CA ALA A 164 2.59 -7.75 -10.96
C ALA A 164 1.21 -7.28 -11.43
N THR A 165 0.23 -7.21 -10.53
CA THR A 165 -1.10 -6.67 -10.82
C THR A 165 -1.05 -5.17 -11.11
N ALA A 166 -0.23 -4.42 -10.38
CA ALA A 166 -0.01 -2.99 -10.65
C ALA A 166 0.52 -2.79 -12.08
N VAL A 167 1.56 -3.54 -12.47
CA VAL A 167 2.13 -3.52 -13.83
C VAL A 167 1.08 -3.92 -14.86
N GLY A 168 0.38 -5.05 -14.68
CA GLY A 168 -0.62 -5.53 -15.63
C GLY A 168 -1.78 -4.55 -15.84
N THR A 169 -2.30 -3.97 -14.77
CA THR A 169 -3.40 -2.99 -14.86
C THR A 169 -2.94 -1.62 -15.40
N ASN A 170 -1.65 -1.26 -15.25
CA ASN A 170 -1.05 -0.10 -15.90
C ASN A 170 -0.91 -0.31 -17.42
N ILE A 171 -0.51 -1.51 -17.85
CA ILE A 171 -0.45 -1.91 -19.27
C ILE A 171 -1.83 -1.79 -19.91
N VAL A 172 -2.89 -2.25 -19.23
CA VAL A 172 -4.28 -2.09 -19.68
C VAL A 172 -4.66 -0.61 -19.86
N GLY A 173 -4.15 0.26 -18.99
CA GLY A 173 -4.39 1.70 -19.07
C GLY A 173 -3.83 2.35 -20.35
N GLN A 174 -2.82 1.73 -20.97
CA GLN A 174 -2.22 2.21 -22.21
C GLN A 174 -3.08 1.95 -23.46
N ILE A 175 -4.17 1.18 -23.33
CA ILE A 175 -5.09 0.93 -24.45
C ILE A 175 -5.81 2.24 -24.79
N PRO A 176 -5.72 2.74 -26.03
CA PRO A 176 -6.38 3.97 -26.42
C PRO A 176 -7.90 3.83 -26.30
N LEU A 177 -8.57 4.96 -26.04
CA LEU A 177 -10.03 5.10 -25.89
C LEU A 177 -10.62 4.46 -24.62
N ILE A 178 -10.37 3.17 -24.38
CA ILE A 178 -11.04 2.38 -23.34
C ILE A 178 -10.15 2.03 -22.14
N GLY A 179 -8.83 2.22 -22.21
CA GLY A 179 -7.87 1.78 -21.19
C GLY A 179 -8.17 2.34 -19.79
N ASN A 180 -8.37 3.66 -19.68
CA ASN A 180 -8.69 4.30 -18.38
C ASN A 180 -10.01 3.82 -17.76
N TRP A 181 -10.99 3.47 -18.59
CA TRP A 181 -12.24 2.88 -18.10
C TRP A 181 -12.01 1.44 -17.63
N LEU A 182 -11.25 0.66 -18.40
CA LEU A 182 -10.95 -0.74 -18.08
C LEU A 182 -10.08 -0.87 -16.83
N THR A 183 -9.06 -0.03 -16.66
CA THR A 183 -8.23 -0.01 -15.45
C THR A 183 -9.05 0.35 -14.21
N ARG A 184 -9.97 1.32 -14.29
CA ARG A 184 -10.89 1.64 -13.18
C ARG A 184 -11.90 0.52 -12.91
N LEU A 185 -12.33 -0.20 -13.95
CA LEU A 185 -13.17 -1.39 -13.80
C LEU A 185 -12.40 -2.55 -13.13
N LEU A 186 -11.12 -2.72 -13.44
CA LEU A 186 -10.30 -3.77 -12.82
C LEU A 186 -9.92 -3.42 -11.38
N ARG A 187 -9.46 -2.19 -11.13
CA ARG A 187 -9.01 -1.74 -9.79
C ARG A 187 -10.15 -1.40 -8.84
N GLY A 188 -11.23 -0.80 -9.34
CA GLY A 188 -12.34 -0.32 -8.51
C GLY A 188 -12.06 0.98 -7.76
N GLY A 189 -10.87 1.55 -7.89
CA GLY A 189 -10.49 2.86 -7.38
C GLY A 189 -9.18 3.30 -8.02
N ASP A 190 -8.61 4.38 -7.50
CA ASP A 190 -7.32 4.90 -7.99
C ASP A 190 -6.14 4.04 -7.53
N THR A 191 -6.32 3.26 -6.44
CA THR A 191 -5.32 2.35 -5.87
C THR A 191 -5.80 0.90 -5.90
N ILE A 192 -4.85 -0.05 -5.76
CA ILE A 192 -5.13 -1.48 -5.65
C ILE A 192 -5.42 -1.81 -4.19
N GLY A 193 -6.59 -2.42 -3.92
CA GLY A 193 -7.05 -2.75 -2.57
C GLY A 193 -8.12 -3.86 -2.57
N THR A 194 -8.90 -3.97 -1.49
CA THR A 194 -9.94 -5.02 -1.33
C THR A 194 -10.94 -5.06 -2.49
N LEU A 195 -11.31 -3.91 -3.05
CA LEU A 195 -12.24 -3.87 -4.18
C LEU A 195 -11.61 -4.44 -5.47
N THR A 196 -10.31 -4.22 -5.69
CA THR A 196 -9.58 -4.87 -6.80
C THR A 196 -9.56 -6.38 -6.59
N LEU A 197 -9.17 -6.80 -5.38
CA LEU A 197 -9.01 -8.21 -5.05
C LEU A 197 -10.32 -8.99 -5.19
N SER A 198 -11.42 -8.47 -4.65
CA SER A 198 -12.74 -9.09 -4.75
C SER A 198 -13.25 -9.20 -6.20
N ARG A 199 -12.98 -8.20 -7.06
CA ARG A 199 -13.30 -8.28 -8.49
C ARG A 199 -12.48 -9.35 -9.22
N PHE A 200 -11.18 -9.43 -8.93
CA PHE A 200 -10.31 -10.46 -9.48
C PHE A 200 -10.72 -11.85 -9.02
N TYR A 201 -11.10 -12.00 -7.74
CA TYR A 201 -11.67 -13.24 -7.21
C TYR A 201 -12.94 -13.65 -7.97
N VAL A 202 -13.90 -12.73 -8.15
CA VAL A 202 -15.13 -13.01 -8.90
C VAL A 202 -14.84 -13.37 -10.36
N ALA A 203 -13.91 -12.67 -11.00
CA ALA A 203 -13.49 -12.95 -12.37
C ALA A 203 -12.84 -14.35 -12.49
N HIS A 204 -11.93 -14.67 -11.58
CA HIS A 204 -11.15 -15.90 -11.59
C HIS A 204 -11.98 -17.13 -11.23
N VAL A 205 -12.85 -17.04 -10.23
CA VAL A 205 -13.61 -18.19 -9.71
C VAL A 205 -14.90 -18.43 -10.48
N PHE A 206 -15.56 -17.38 -10.98
CA PHE A 206 -16.88 -17.50 -11.60
C PHE A 206 -16.89 -17.11 -13.08
N LEU A 207 -16.52 -15.88 -13.41
CA LEU A 207 -16.80 -15.33 -14.76
C LEU A 207 -15.97 -15.99 -15.86
N ILE A 208 -14.65 -16.06 -15.69
CA ILE A 208 -13.75 -16.64 -16.68
C ILE A 208 -13.97 -18.16 -16.80
N PRO A 209 -14.08 -18.94 -15.69
CA PRO A 209 -14.42 -20.36 -15.79
C PRO A 209 -15.76 -20.63 -16.47
N ALA A 210 -16.80 -19.84 -16.21
CA ALA A 210 -18.08 -19.97 -16.90
C ALA A 210 -17.94 -19.74 -18.42
N GLY A 211 -17.17 -18.72 -18.82
CA GLY A 211 -16.80 -18.50 -20.21
C GLY A 211 -16.01 -19.67 -20.80
N MET A 212 -15.07 -20.24 -20.05
CA MET A 212 -14.33 -21.43 -20.47
C MET A 212 -15.24 -22.65 -20.66
N PHE A 213 -16.16 -22.94 -19.74
CA PHE A 213 -17.12 -24.04 -19.92
C PHE A 213 -17.94 -23.87 -21.20
N LEU A 214 -18.46 -22.66 -21.45
CA LEU A 214 -19.21 -22.34 -22.67
C LEU A 214 -18.37 -22.59 -23.93
N PHE A 215 -17.16 -22.06 -23.99
CA PHE A 215 -16.30 -22.18 -25.16
C PHE A 215 -15.68 -23.58 -25.31
N ILE A 216 -15.42 -24.32 -24.23
CA ILE A 216 -15.00 -25.73 -24.27
C ILE A 216 -16.13 -26.58 -24.88
N ALA A 217 -17.36 -26.40 -24.41
CA ALA A 217 -18.52 -27.11 -24.97
C ALA A 217 -18.69 -26.79 -26.47
N ALA A 218 -18.59 -25.51 -26.86
CA ALA A 218 -18.61 -25.12 -28.26
C ALA A 218 -17.45 -25.72 -29.06
N HIS A 219 -16.24 -25.70 -28.51
CA HIS A 219 -15.04 -26.23 -29.16
C HIS A 219 -15.15 -27.75 -29.41
N VAL A 220 -15.59 -28.52 -28.41
CA VAL A 220 -15.82 -29.96 -28.55
C VAL A 220 -16.96 -30.25 -29.52
N ALA A 221 -18.06 -29.49 -29.50
CA ALA A 221 -19.17 -29.67 -30.43
C ALA A 221 -18.75 -29.38 -31.89
N LEU A 222 -17.98 -28.31 -32.12
CA LEU A 222 -17.43 -27.99 -33.43
C LEU A 222 -16.42 -29.03 -33.90
N PHE A 223 -15.61 -29.58 -32.98
CA PHE A 223 -14.69 -30.67 -33.29
C PHE A 223 -15.43 -31.92 -33.76
N ARG A 224 -16.48 -32.34 -33.04
CA ARG A 224 -17.32 -33.49 -33.43
C ARG A 224 -17.99 -33.28 -34.79
N LYS A 225 -18.46 -32.07 -35.06
CA LYS A 225 -19.10 -31.77 -36.36
C LYS A 225 -18.10 -31.77 -37.52
N ALA A 226 -16.88 -31.28 -37.30
CA ALA A 226 -15.87 -31.16 -38.33
C ALA A 226 -14.98 -32.41 -38.49
N GLY A 227 -14.95 -33.27 -37.47
CA GLY A 227 -14.09 -34.45 -37.37
C GLY A 227 -12.60 -34.12 -37.20
N ALA A 228 -11.84 -35.08 -36.68
CA ALA A 228 -10.39 -34.95 -36.55
C ALA A 228 -9.73 -34.72 -37.92
N ALA A 229 -8.71 -33.84 -37.95
CA ALA A 229 -8.05 -33.49 -39.21
C ALA A 229 -7.23 -34.66 -39.81
N GLY A 230 -6.94 -35.71 -39.06
CA GLY A 230 -6.12 -36.83 -39.56
C GLY A 230 -4.64 -36.45 -39.76
N PRO A 231 -3.80 -37.37 -40.27
CA PRO A 231 -2.38 -37.11 -40.53
C PRO A 231 -2.16 -35.94 -41.49
N MET A 232 -1.00 -35.29 -41.38
CA MET A 232 -0.63 -34.15 -42.25
C MET A 232 -0.59 -34.51 -43.75
N THR A 233 -0.51 -35.79 -44.09
CA THR A 233 -0.52 -36.29 -45.47
C THR A 233 -1.92 -36.38 -46.07
N GLU A 234 -2.97 -36.32 -45.25
CA GLU A 234 -4.36 -36.46 -45.68
C GLU A 234 -4.99 -35.15 -46.13
N ASN A 235 -5.97 -35.29 -47.03
CA ASN A 235 -6.79 -34.17 -47.46
C ASN A 235 -7.71 -33.71 -46.31
N PRO A 236 -7.67 -32.41 -45.92
CA PRO A 236 -8.45 -31.90 -44.79
C PRO A 236 -9.98 -31.91 -44.99
N VAL A 237 -10.46 -32.02 -46.23
CA VAL A 237 -11.88 -31.98 -46.60
C VAL A 237 -12.47 -33.38 -46.76
N GLN A 238 -11.70 -34.29 -47.37
CA GLN A 238 -12.11 -35.67 -47.62
C GLN A 238 -10.95 -36.62 -47.25
N PRO A 239 -10.82 -37.01 -45.96
CA PRO A 239 -9.78 -37.94 -45.54
C PRO A 239 -10.03 -39.31 -46.17
N LYS A 240 -8.98 -39.95 -46.70
CA LYS A 240 -9.07 -41.24 -47.39
C LYS A 240 -8.72 -42.42 -46.48
N LEU A 241 -8.00 -42.18 -45.39
CA LEU A 241 -7.63 -43.22 -44.43
C LEU A 241 -8.84 -43.77 -43.70
N VAL A 242 -8.81 -45.08 -43.44
CA VAL A 242 -9.81 -45.77 -42.63
C VAL A 242 -9.85 -45.12 -41.25
N ALA A 243 -11.07 -44.82 -40.78
CA ALA A 243 -11.29 -44.30 -39.44
C ALA A 243 -11.32 -45.45 -38.43
N GLU A 244 -10.62 -45.27 -37.32
CA GLU A 244 -10.74 -46.12 -36.13
C GLU A 244 -11.64 -45.42 -35.11
N SER A 245 -12.37 -46.17 -34.29
CA SER A 245 -13.14 -45.60 -33.18
C SER A 245 -12.22 -44.97 -32.13
N PHE A 246 -12.68 -43.89 -31.49
CA PHE A 246 -11.95 -43.22 -30.41
C PHE A 246 -11.68 -44.13 -29.21
N TYR A 247 -12.68 -44.91 -28.79
CA TYR A 247 -12.50 -45.97 -27.80
C TYR A 247 -12.12 -47.30 -28.48
N PRO A 248 -11.20 -48.10 -27.89
CA PRO A 248 -10.53 -47.89 -26.61
C PRO A 248 -9.18 -47.18 -26.70
N ARG A 249 -8.52 -47.24 -27.86
CA ARG A 249 -7.08 -46.99 -27.97
C ARG A 249 -6.72 -45.53 -27.69
N GLN A 250 -7.48 -44.57 -28.22
CA GLN A 250 -7.20 -43.16 -27.97
C GLN A 250 -7.49 -42.79 -26.50
N VAL A 251 -8.60 -43.29 -25.93
CA VAL A 251 -8.93 -43.08 -24.51
C VAL A 251 -7.81 -43.57 -23.60
N LEU A 252 -7.23 -44.74 -23.87
CA LEU A 252 -6.12 -45.26 -23.07
C LEU A 252 -4.86 -44.39 -23.16
N MET A 253 -4.54 -43.86 -24.36
CA MET A 253 -3.43 -42.91 -24.51
C MET A 253 -3.69 -41.60 -23.77
N ASP A 254 -4.90 -41.07 -23.86
CA ASP A 254 -5.32 -39.85 -23.16
C ASP A 254 -5.25 -40.04 -21.64
N MET A 255 -5.73 -41.18 -21.12
CA MET A 255 -5.62 -41.52 -19.69
C MET A 255 -4.18 -41.71 -19.25
N ALA A 256 -3.33 -42.36 -20.04
CA ALA A 256 -1.91 -42.51 -19.73
C ALA A 256 -1.19 -41.14 -19.69
N PHE A 257 -1.52 -40.24 -20.63
CA PHE A 257 -0.97 -38.89 -20.66
C PHE A 257 -1.45 -38.05 -19.47
N ALA A 258 -2.74 -38.10 -19.14
CA ALA A 258 -3.30 -37.46 -17.95
C ALA A 258 -2.68 -37.99 -16.65
N MET A 259 -2.47 -39.31 -16.57
CA MET A 259 -1.79 -39.95 -15.44
C MET A 259 -0.34 -39.48 -15.32
N LEU A 260 0.38 -39.37 -16.43
CA LEU A 260 1.75 -38.84 -16.44
C LEU A 260 1.79 -37.39 -15.94
N ILE A 261 0.85 -36.54 -16.39
CA ILE A 261 0.75 -35.15 -15.94
C ILE A 261 0.47 -35.09 -14.44
N ILE A 262 -0.53 -35.82 -13.93
CA ILE A 262 -0.90 -35.72 -12.51
C ILE A 262 0.17 -36.31 -11.59
N ILE A 263 0.85 -37.39 -12.00
CA ILE A 263 1.99 -37.94 -11.25
C ILE A 263 3.14 -36.93 -11.25
N GLY A 264 3.49 -36.36 -12.41
CA GLY A 264 4.55 -35.36 -12.51
C GLY A 264 4.26 -34.11 -11.67
N LEU A 265 3.03 -33.59 -11.74
CA LEU A 265 2.59 -32.48 -10.91
C LEU A 265 2.54 -32.85 -9.43
N GLY A 266 2.14 -34.06 -9.07
CA GLY A 266 2.13 -34.55 -7.70
C GLY A 266 3.54 -34.66 -7.11
N ILE A 267 4.48 -35.23 -7.86
CA ILE A 267 5.91 -35.29 -7.48
C ILE A 267 6.44 -33.86 -7.28
N LEU A 268 6.24 -32.98 -8.27
CA LEU A 268 6.69 -31.60 -8.18
C LEU A 268 6.10 -30.87 -6.98
N SER A 269 4.78 -30.99 -6.77
CA SER A 269 4.06 -30.36 -5.66
C SER A 269 4.45 -30.88 -4.28
N TYR A 270 4.91 -32.12 -4.19
CA TYR A 270 5.34 -32.74 -2.94
C TYR A 270 6.78 -32.35 -2.58
N PHE A 271 7.71 -32.40 -3.54
CA PHE A 271 9.13 -32.12 -3.30
C PHE A 271 9.48 -30.63 -3.37
N HIS A 272 8.74 -29.87 -4.17
CA HIS A 272 8.90 -28.43 -4.33
C HIS A 272 7.52 -27.78 -4.13
N PRO A 273 7.03 -27.65 -2.89
CA PRO A 273 5.78 -26.95 -2.66
C PRO A 273 5.90 -25.49 -3.10
N ALA A 274 4.83 -24.94 -3.66
CA ALA A 274 4.77 -23.54 -4.03
C ALA A 274 5.08 -22.67 -2.81
N SER A 275 5.95 -21.68 -2.99
CA SER A 275 6.31 -20.68 -1.98
C SER A 275 5.24 -19.61 -1.85
N LEU A 276 5.24 -18.90 -0.73
CA LEU A 276 4.39 -17.74 -0.47
C LEU A 276 5.31 -16.60 -0.03
N ALA A 277 5.33 -15.49 -0.76
CA ALA A 277 6.14 -14.35 -0.39
C ALA A 277 5.51 -13.59 0.80
N PRO A 278 6.26 -12.69 1.48
CA PRO A 278 5.71 -11.85 2.53
C PRO A 278 4.48 -11.03 2.06
N ILE A 279 3.66 -10.61 3.01
CA ILE A 279 2.47 -9.81 2.74
C ILE A 279 2.81 -8.57 1.91
N ALA A 280 1.93 -8.22 0.97
CA ALA A 280 2.12 -7.06 0.13
C ALA A 280 2.23 -5.75 0.95
N ASN A 281 3.31 -5.00 0.73
CA ASN A 281 3.51 -3.64 1.22
C ASN A 281 3.59 -2.69 0.02
N PRO A 282 2.50 -1.95 -0.29
CA PRO A 282 2.48 -0.99 -1.39
C PRO A 282 3.51 0.13 -1.30
N ALA A 283 4.05 0.40 -0.10
CA ALA A 283 5.06 1.43 0.13
C ALA A 283 6.50 0.92 -0.08
N ASP A 284 6.69 -0.37 -0.38
CA ASP A 284 8.02 -0.91 -0.64
C ASP A 284 8.52 -0.51 -2.04
N THR A 285 9.41 0.49 -2.07
CA THR A 285 10.05 0.97 -3.30
C THR A 285 11.28 0.16 -3.71
N HIS A 286 11.70 -0.81 -2.89
CA HIS A 286 12.89 -1.63 -3.13
C HIS A 286 12.54 -3.01 -3.71
N PHE A 287 11.26 -3.37 -3.75
CA PHE A 287 10.81 -4.61 -4.37
C PHE A 287 11.01 -4.57 -5.90
N LEU A 288 11.60 -5.64 -6.45
CA LEU A 288 11.82 -5.79 -7.90
C LEU A 288 10.75 -6.72 -8.48
N PRO A 289 9.67 -6.20 -9.06
CA PRO A 289 8.65 -7.06 -9.64
C PRO A 289 9.20 -7.82 -10.84
N ARG A 290 9.10 -9.15 -10.77
CA ARG A 290 9.32 -10.06 -11.89
C ARG A 290 8.04 -10.89 -12.07
N PRO A 291 7.43 -10.88 -13.27
CA PRO A 291 6.25 -11.69 -13.51
C PRO A 291 6.64 -13.18 -13.66
N GLU A 292 5.64 -14.04 -13.78
CA GLU A 292 5.86 -15.46 -13.97
C GLU A 292 6.58 -15.78 -15.28
N TRP A 293 7.16 -16.98 -15.35
CA TRP A 293 8.05 -17.38 -16.44
C TRP A 293 7.43 -17.23 -17.84
N TYR A 294 6.12 -17.45 -17.99
CA TYR A 294 5.42 -17.30 -19.26
C TYR A 294 5.18 -15.85 -19.68
N TYR A 295 5.34 -14.88 -18.76
CA TYR A 295 5.30 -13.45 -19.01
C TYR A 295 6.69 -12.78 -19.06
N LEU A 296 7.76 -13.46 -18.62
CA LEU A 296 9.13 -12.94 -18.70
C LEU A 296 9.55 -12.48 -20.12
N PRO A 297 9.24 -13.19 -21.22
CA PRO A 297 9.59 -12.72 -22.56
C PRO A 297 8.92 -11.38 -22.91
N MET A 298 7.67 -11.20 -22.47
CA MET A 298 6.93 -9.96 -22.67
C MET A 298 7.47 -8.84 -21.77
N PHE A 299 7.87 -9.15 -20.54
CA PHE A 299 8.53 -8.20 -19.65
C PHE A 299 9.83 -7.66 -20.24
N GLU A 300 10.69 -8.53 -20.75
CA GLU A 300 11.95 -8.14 -21.41
C GLU A 300 11.68 -7.34 -22.68
N TRP A 301 10.70 -7.76 -23.48
CA TRP A 301 10.26 -7.02 -24.66
C TRP A 301 9.90 -5.56 -24.33
N LEU A 302 9.20 -5.31 -23.23
CA LEU A 302 8.76 -3.97 -22.84
C LEU A 302 9.93 -3.04 -22.48
N LYS A 303 11.09 -3.57 -22.07
CA LYS A 303 12.28 -2.75 -21.75
C LYS A 303 12.86 -2.04 -22.98
N PHE A 304 12.59 -2.51 -24.19
CA PHE A 304 13.08 -1.90 -25.43
C PHE A 304 12.26 -0.67 -25.88
N TRP A 305 11.15 -0.38 -25.22
CA TRP A 305 10.22 0.66 -25.66
C TRP A 305 10.11 1.74 -24.59
N GLU A 306 10.40 2.99 -24.97
CA GLU A 306 10.37 4.13 -24.06
C GLU A 306 9.38 5.20 -24.55
N GLY A 307 8.80 5.93 -23.59
CA GLY A 307 7.88 7.04 -23.84
C GLY A 307 6.65 6.65 -24.66
N ARG A 308 6.30 7.46 -25.68
CA ARG A 308 5.08 7.26 -26.49
C ARG A 308 5.06 5.94 -27.27
N TRP A 309 6.22 5.32 -27.50
CA TRP A 309 6.34 4.11 -28.31
C TRP A 309 5.93 2.85 -27.55
N VAL A 310 5.77 2.92 -26.22
CA VAL A 310 5.24 1.81 -25.40
C VAL A 310 3.87 1.35 -25.88
N VAL A 311 3.01 2.26 -26.34
CA VAL A 311 1.68 1.90 -26.88
C VAL A 311 1.80 0.99 -28.11
N PHE A 312 2.80 1.22 -28.97
CA PHE A 312 3.05 0.34 -30.11
C PHE A 312 3.47 -1.07 -29.66
N ALA A 313 4.31 -1.14 -28.63
CA ALA A 313 4.82 -2.38 -28.05
C ALA A 313 3.74 -3.22 -27.36
N VAL A 314 2.84 -2.55 -26.62
CA VAL A 314 1.84 -3.17 -25.75
C VAL A 314 0.55 -3.46 -26.49
N VAL A 315 0.12 -2.55 -27.35
CA VAL A 315 -1.21 -2.59 -27.96
C VAL A 315 -1.12 -2.99 -29.42
N VAL A 316 -0.31 -2.28 -30.22
CA VAL A 316 -0.34 -2.44 -31.68
C VAL A 316 0.27 -3.78 -32.10
N ILE A 317 1.47 -4.12 -31.63
CA ILE A 317 2.16 -5.35 -32.06
C ILE A 317 1.44 -6.60 -31.54
N PRO A 318 1.15 -6.75 -30.23
CA PRO A 318 0.37 -7.89 -29.74
C PRO A 318 -1.03 -7.94 -30.35
N GLY A 319 -1.70 -6.79 -30.54
CA GLY A 319 -3.01 -6.72 -31.19
C GLY A 319 -2.99 -7.18 -32.63
N LEU A 320 -1.97 -6.81 -33.42
CA LEU A 320 -1.77 -7.31 -34.78
C LEU A 320 -1.44 -8.80 -34.81
N LEU A 321 -0.59 -9.29 -33.90
CA LEU A 321 -0.29 -10.72 -33.79
C LEU A 321 -1.54 -11.52 -33.42
N ALA A 322 -2.36 -11.02 -32.48
CA ALA A 322 -3.64 -11.62 -32.13
C ALA A 322 -4.60 -11.58 -33.34
N ALA A 323 -4.71 -10.46 -34.05
CA ALA A 323 -5.55 -10.38 -35.25
C ALA A 323 -5.12 -11.37 -36.33
N LEU A 324 -3.81 -11.46 -36.62
CA LEU A 324 -3.25 -12.44 -37.55
C LEU A 324 -3.55 -13.87 -37.09
N PHE A 325 -3.43 -14.14 -35.80
CA PHE A 325 -3.74 -15.43 -35.20
C PHE A 325 -5.23 -15.80 -35.38
N PHE A 326 -6.17 -14.89 -35.12
CA PHE A 326 -7.60 -15.14 -35.33
C PHE A 326 -7.97 -15.28 -36.81
N LEU A 327 -7.37 -14.47 -37.68
CA LEU A 327 -7.66 -14.43 -39.11
C LEU A 327 -6.92 -15.51 -39.92
N MET A 328 -6.01 -16.23 -39.28
CA MET A 328 -5.13 -17.19 -39.92
C MET A 328 -5.84 -18.24 -40.81
N PRO A 329 -7.00 -18.83 -40.41
CA PRO A 329 -7.72 -19.76 -41.27
C PRO A 329 -8.21 -19.15 -42.59
N PHE A 330 -8.46 -17.85 -42.63
CA PHE A 330 -8.95 -17.14 -43.81
C PHE A 330 -7.81 -16.63 -44.70
N MET A 331 -6.63 -16.41 -44.11
CA MET A 331 -5.43 -15.98 -44.81
C MET A 331 -4.72 -17.14 -45.51
N ASP A 332 -4.60 -18.30 -44.85
CA ASP A 332 -3.97 -19.48 -45.44
C ASP A 332 -4.97 -20.30 -46.27
N ARG A 333 -5.22 -19.83 -47.50
CA ARG A 333 -6.12 -20.47 -48.48
C ARG A 333 -5.61 -21.80 -49.03
N SER A 334 -4.34 -22.15 -48.81
CA SER A 334 -3.77 -23.39 -49.33
C SER A 334 -4.32 -24.59 -48.55
N LEU A 335 -4.70 -25.69 -49.21
CA LEU A 335 -5.10 -26.92 -48.51
C LEU A 335 -3.91 -27.79 -48.08
N GLU A 336 -2.69 -27.41 -48.47
CA GLU A 336 -1.46 -28.09 -48.07
C GLU A 336 -1.27 -27.97 -46.56
N ARG A 337 -0.90 -29.07 -45.90
CA ARG A 337 -0.80 -29.17 -44.43
C ARG A 337 0.61 -29.49 -43.95
N ARG A 338 1.45 -30.02 -44.84
CA ARG A 338 2.80 -30.46 -44.50
C ARG A 338 3.66 -29.24 -44.12
N PRO A 339 4.29 -29.22 -42.93
CA PRO A 339 5.10 -28.09 -42.47
C PRO A 339 6.20 -27.68 -43.47
N TRP A 340 6.93 -28.65 -44.03
CA TRP A 340 8.02 -28.40 -44.98
C TRP A 340 7.57 -27.81 -46.32
N ARG A 341 6.28 -27.85 -46.64
CA ARG A 341 5.69 -27.18 -47.82
C ARG A 341 4.99 -25.86 -47.50
N ARG A 342 5.05 -25.42 -46.24
CA ARG A 342 4.49 -24.17 -45.73
C ARG A 342 5.59 -23.34 -45.05
N PRO A 343 6.63 -22.91 -45.79
CA PRO A 343 7.79 -22.26 -45.18
C PRO A 343 7.42 -20.95 -44.47
N ILE A 344 6.46 -20.18 -44.99
CA ILE A 344 6.07 -18.89 -44.39
C ILE A 344 5.44 -19.08 -42.99
N PRO A 345 4.35 -19.86 -42.80
CA PRO A 345 3.80 -20.12 -41.47
C PRO A 345 4.81 -20.76 -40.50
N VAL A 346 5.62 -21.71 -40.98
CA VAL A 346 6.62 -22.39 -40.15
C VAL A 346 7.70 -21.43 -39.69
N LEU A 347 8.22 -20.59 -40.60
CA LEU A 347 9.21 -19.57 -40.27
C LEU A 347 8.63 -18.54 -39.29
N ALA A 348 7.38 -18.11 -39.47
CA ALA A 348 6.73 -17.18 -38.56
C ALA A 348 6.65 -17.75 -37.13
N VAL A 349 6.23 -19.01 -36.98
CA VAL A 349 6.22 -19.68 -35.67
C VAL A 349 7.62 -19.88 -35.12
N ALA A 350 8.58 -20.27 -35.96
CA ALA A 350 9.98 -20.42 -35.53
C ALA A 350 10.53 -19.09 -35.01
N ILE A 351 10.26 -17.97 -35.67
CA ILE A 351 10.65 -16.62 -35.23
C ILE A 351 9.98 -16.27 -33.90
N VAL A 352 8.66 -16.49 -33.75
CA VAL A 352 7.94 -16.17 -32.52
C VAL A 352 8.44 -17.02 -31.35
N VAL A 353 8.55 -18.34 -31.52
CA VAL A 353 9.00 -19.26 -30.46
C VAL A 353 10.46 -18.99 -30.10
N THR A 354 11.34 -18.85 -31.08
CA THR A 354 12.76 -18.54 -30.83
C THR A 354 12.91 -17.17 -30.20
N GLY A 355 12.12 -16.17 -30.63
CA GLY A 355 12.09 -14.84 -30.04
C GLY A 355 11.62 -14.86 -28.59
N MET A 356 10.56 -15.61 -28.26
CA MET A 356 10.10 -15.78 -26.89
C MET A 356 11.15 -16.46 -26.00
N ILE A 357 11.78 -17.53 -26.48
CA ILE A 357 12.84 -18.23 -25.76
C ILE A 357 14.05 -17.30 -25.56
N TYR A 358 14.45 -16.59 -26.61
CA TYR A 358 15.57 -15.64 -26.57
C TYR A 358 15.30 -14.51 -25.57
N LEU A 359 14.13 -13.87 -25.61
CA LEU A 359 13.77 -12.79 -24.69
C LEU A 359 13.65 -13.28 -23.25
N GLY A 360 13.08 -14.47 -23.02
CA GLY A 360 13.03 -15.07 -21.70
C GLY A 360 14.42 -15.38 -21.14
N ALA A 361 15.30 -15.98 -21.97
CA ALA A 361 16.68 -16.26 -21.60
C ALA A 361 17.48 -14.96 -21.37
N LYS A 362 17.30 -13.96 -22.24
CA LYS A 362 17.94 -12.65 -22.11
C LYS A 362 17.54 -11.97 -20.81
N SER A 363 16.24 -11.96 -20.46
CA SER A 363 15.78 -11.42 -19.17
C SER A 363 16.52 -12.04 -18.00
N HIS A 364 16.67 -13.36 -18.02
CA HIS A 364 17.34 -14.09 -16.94
C HIS A 364 18.85 -13.81 -16.93
N ILE A 365 19.49 -13.72 -18.09
CA ILE A 365 20.92 -13.40 -18.19
C ILE A 365 21.20 -11.98 -17.70
N ASP A 366 20.40 -11.01 -18.12
CA ASP A 366 20.52 -9.61 -17.69
C ASP A 366 20.35 -9.49 -16.16
N ASP A 367 19.36 -10.18 -15.60
CA ASP A 367 19.11 -10.20 -14.15
C ASP A 367 20.29 -10.81 -13.36
N MET A 368 21.02 -11.77 -13.95
CA MET A 368 22.23 -12.37 -13.34
C MET A 368 23.50 -11.54 -13.53
N GLN A 369 23.61 -10.79 -14.64
CA GLN A 369 24.79 -9.99 -14.96
C GLN A 369 24.87 -8.70 -14.16
N ASP A 370 23.71 -8.10 -13.85
CA ASP A 370 23.64 -6.93 -12.97
C ASP A 370 23.74 -7.37 -11.51
N GLN A 371 24.88 -7.10 -10.86
CA GLN A 371 25.12 -7.48 -9.46
C GLN A 371 24.13 -6.84 -8.49
N GLY A 372 23.60 -5.64 -8.79
CA GLY A 372 22.60 -4.96 -7.97
C GLY A 372 21.24 -5.66 -8.04
N ILE A 373 20.81 -6.02 -9.25
CA ILE A 373 19.56 -6.77 -9.46
C ILE A 373 19.67 -8.18 -8.88
N ALA A 374 20.75 -8.90 -9.19
CA ALA A 374 20.96 -10.27 -8.72
C ALA A 374 20.96 -10.37 -7.19
N SER A 375 21.63 -9.44 -6.49
CA SER A 375 21.66 -9.40 -5.03
C SER A 375 20.30 -9.08 -4.42
N GLN A 376 19.52 -8.19 -5.04
CA GLN A 376 18.16 -7.87 -4.59
C GLN A 376 17.20 -9.05 -4.81
N LEU A 377 17.23 -9.69 -5.97
CA LEU A 377 16.42 -10.88 -6.24
C LEU A 377 16.76 -12.03 -5.31
N ALA A 378 18.05 -12.27 -5.04
CA ALA A 378 18.48 -13.26 -4.05
C ALA A 378 17.96 -12.95 -2.65
N THR A 379 17.95 -11.67 -2.26
CA THR A 379 17.40 -11.24 -0.96
C THR A 379 15.88 -11.47 -0.90
N GLN A 380 15.15 -11.16 -1.97
CA GLN A 380 13.70 -11.39 -2.05
C GLN A 380 13.37 -12.89 -2.01
N GLU A 381 14.13 -13.73 -2.71
CA GLU A 381 13.99 -15.18 -2.65
C GLU A 381 14.28 -15.73 -1.25
N GLN A 382 15.31 -15.21 -0.56
CA GLN A 382 15.59 -15.57 0.83
C GLN A 382 14.43 -15.18 1.77
N GLN A 383 13.85 -13.98 1.60
CA GLN A 383 12.70 -13.52 2.39
C GLN A 383 11.47 -14.41 2.16
N GLU A 384 11.20 -14.79 0.92
CA GLU A 384 10.11 -15.69 0.56
C GLU A 384 10.31 -17.09 1.12
N ASN A 385 11.52 -17.65 1.02
CA ASN A 385 11.85 -18.95 1.57
C ASN A 385 11.77 -18.93 3.11
N ALA A 386 12.27 -17.86 3.74
CA ALA A 386 12.18 -17.67 5.18
C ALA A 386 10.71 -17.57 5.65
N TYR A 387 9.88 -16.78 4.95
CA TYR A 387 8.46 -16.67 5.28
C TYR A 387 7.71 -17.99 5.05
N SER A 388 7.99 -18.68 3.95
CA SER A 388 7.36 -19.97 3.61
C SER A 388 7.70 -21.05 4.63
N ALA A 389 8.94 -21.08 5.12
CA ALA A 389 9.42 -22.02 6.14
C ALA A 389 9.00 -21.66 7.57
N ALA A 390 8.75 -20.38 7.85
CA ALA A 390 8.29 -19.93 9.16
C ALA A 390 6.94 -20.60 9.51
N PRO A 391 6.72 -20.96 10.79
CA PRO A 391 5.43 -21.47 11.24
C PRO A 391 4.27 -20.55 10.83
N PHE A 392 3.07 -21.12 10.78
CA PHE A 392 1.89 -20.27 10.63
C PHE A 392 1.78 -19.38 11.85
N GLU A 393 1.89 -18.08 11.62
CA GLU A 393 1.38 -17.12 12.56
C GLU A 393 -0.11 -16.99 12.24
N PRO A 394 -1.00 -17.36 13.19
CA PRO A 394 -2.40 -17.00 13.07
C PRO A 394 -2.49 -15.54 12.69
N TYR A 395 -3.57 -15.19 11.99
CA TYR A 395 -4.06 -13.82 12.07
C TYR A 395 -4.39 -13.55 13.54
N SER A 396 -3.36 -13.22 14.30
CA SER A 396 -3.46 -12.40 15.47
C SER A 396 -3.79 -11.05 14.88
N GLU A 397 -4.97 -10.53 15.20
CA GLU A 397 -4.99 -9.10 15.50
C GLU A 397 -3.74 -8.89 16.39
N SER A 398 -2.75 -8.15 15.88
CA SER A 398 -1.37 -8.11 16.38
C SER A 398 -1.28 -8.21 17.93
N PRO A 399 -0.18 -8.78 18.46
CA PRO A 399 -0.12 -9.59 19.69
C PRO A 399 -1.03 -9.08 20.82
N GLY A 400 -2.17 -9.74 21.01
CA GLY A 400 -3.09 -9.41 22.11
C GLY A 400 -4.31 -10.32 22.31
N GLY A 401 -4.43 -11.47 21.61
CA GLY A 401 -5.67 -12.24 21.62
C GLY A 401 -5.48 -13.74 21.81
N THR A 402 -5.26 -14.20 23.04
CA THR A 402 -5.67 -15.56 23.43
C THR A 402 -7.06 -15.49 24.05
N ALA A 403 -8.08 -15.89 23.30
CA ALA A 403 -9.25 -16.52 23.90
C ALA A 403 -9.85 -17.56 22.92
N PRO A 404 -10.17 -18.78 23.38
CA PRO A 404 -10.76 -19.80 22.54
C PRO A 404 -12.22 -19.47 22.19
N ILE A 405 -12.62 -19.92 21.00
CA ILE A 405 -13.99 -19.89 20.48
C ILE A 405 -14.86 -20.77 21.40
N GLY A 406 -15.61 -20.15 22.31
CA GLY A 406 -16.50 -20.89 23.21
C GLY A 406 -17.21 -20.10 24.33
N GLY A 407 -17.13 -18.77 24.36
CA GLY A 407 -17.89 -17.94 25.30
C GLY A 407 -19.02 -17.16 24.62
N PRO A 408 -20.11 -16.80 25.31
CA PRO A 408 -21.20 -16.02 24.74
C PRO A 408 -20.66 -14.70 24.18
N MET A 409 -20.98 -14.38 22.92
CA MET A 409 -20.66 -13.09 22.31
C MET A 409 -21.21 -11.97 23.21
N GLU A 410 -20.32 -11.26 23.86
CA GLU A 410 -20.64 -9.96 24.44
C GLU A 410 -20.97 -9.03 23.27
N ALA A 411 -22.19 -8.49 23.26
CA ALA A 411 -22.65 -7.64 22.18
C ALA A 411 -21.73 -6.43 22.05
N ALA A 412 -21.06 -6.30 20.89
CA ALA A 412 -20.26 -5.13 20.57
C ALA A 412 -21.08 -3.85 20.81
N HIS A 413 -20.49 -2.85 21.48
CA HIS A 413 -21.14 -1.57 21.76
C HIS A 413 -21.63 -0.95 20.43
N PRO A 414 -22.90 -0.50 20.33
CA PRO A 414 -23.51 -0.11 19.05
C PRO A 414 -22.81 1.07 18.35
N LEU A 415 -21.95 1.79 19.06
CA LEU A 415 -21.16 2.91 18.53
C LEU A 415 -19.84 2.50 17.85
N VAL A 416 -19.41 1.24 17.96
CA VAL A 416 -18.12 0.78 17.41
C VAL A 416 -18.09 0.79 15.88
N ALA A 417 -19.16 0.34 15.22
CA ALA A 417 -19.25 0.34 13.76
C ALA A 417 -19.31 1.77 13.16
N PRO A 418 -20.12 2.71 13.70
CA PRO A 418 -20.04 4.12 13.32
C PRO A 418 -18.65 4.73 13.55
N GLY A 419 -18.00 4.41 14.68
CA GLY A 419 -16.67 4.88 15.02
C GLY A 419 -15.59 4.43 14.04
N LYS A 420 -15.67 3.21 13.52
CA LYS A 420 -14.78 2.72 12.45
C LYS A 420 -14.90 3.57 11.20
N GLY A 421 -16.13 3.88 10.78
CA GLY A 421 -16.37 4.75 9.62
C GLY A 421 -15.77 6.14 9.79
N ILE A 422 -15.82 6.69 11.01
CA ILE A 422 -15.22 7.99 11.33
C ILE A 422 -13.68 7.91 11.30
N PHE A 423 -13.10 6.85 11.85
CA PHE A 423 -11.66 6.60 11.84
C PHE A 423 -11.10 6.49 10.41
N GLU A 424 -11.80 5.80 9.53
CA GLU A 424 -11.43 5.68 8.11
C GLU A 424 -11.64 7.00 7.35
N ALA A 425 -12.78 7.67 7.57
CA ALA A 425 -13.13 8.92 6.89
C ALA A 425 -12.18 10.08 7.23
N HIS A 426 -11.63 10.10 8.46
CA HIS A 426 -10.65 11.09 8.88
C HIS A 426 -9.20 10.69 8.55
N GLY A 427 -9.02 9.62 7.76
CA GLY A 427 -7.72 9.18 7.28
C GLY A 427 -6.79 8.66 8.38
N CYS A 428 -7.31 8.36 9.58
CA CYS A 428 -6.50 7.91 10.72
C CYS A 428 -5.75 6.61 10.38
N ALA A 429 -6.37 5.74 9.58
CA ALA A 429 -5.76 4.51 9.08
C ALA A 429 -4.50 4.73 8.24
N GLY A 430 -4.36 5.89 7.58
CA GLY A 430 -3.19 6.20 6.75
C GLY A 430 -1.90 6.34 7.56
N CYS A 431 -2.00 6.82 8.81
CA CYS A 431 -0.84 6.96 9.70
C CYS A 431 -0.79 5.86 10.77
N HIS A 432 -1.95 5.45 11.31
CA HIS A 432 -2.02 4.46 12.40
C HIS A 432 -2.33 3.04 11.93
N GLY A 433 -2.45 2.79 10.63
CA GLY A 433 -2.77 1.46 10.06
C GLY A 433 -4.27 1.15 10.06
N GLN A 434 -4.68 0.20 9.21
CA GLN A 434 -6.08 -0.09 8.86
C GLN A 434 -6.97 -0.54 10.03
N SER A 435 -6.36 -0.91 11.16
CA SER A 435 -7.00 -1.30 12.42
C SER A 435 -6.29 -0.68 13.63
N GLY A 436 -5.60 0.45 13.44
CA GLY A 436 -4.79 1.05 14.50
C GLY A 436 -3.56 0.21 14.87
N ALA A 437 -3.10 -0.72 14.03
CA ALA A 437 -1.94 -1.57 14.30
C ALA A 437 -0.61 -0.79 14.42
N GLY A 438 -0.57 0.45 13.95
CA GLY A 438 0.62 1.28 13.87
C GLY A 438 1.35 1.13 12.54
N THR A 439 2.12 2.16 12.20
CA THR A 439 3.02 2.14 11.05
C THR A 439 4.37 2.73 11.46
N SER A 440 5.32 2.83 10.53
CA SER A 440 6.54 3.62 10.75
C SER A 440 6.28 5.12 10.89
N MET A 441 5.09 5.62 10.50
CA MET A 441 4.71 7.03 10.59
C MET A 441 4.04 7.40 11.92
N ALA A 442 3.25 6.50 12.52
CA ALA A 442 2.59 6.75 13.80
C ALA A 442 2.40 5.46 14.62
N PRO A 443 2.43 5.56 15.97
CA PRO A 443 2.37 4.37 16.83
C PRO A 443 1.02 3.65 16.75
N GLY A 444 1.01 2.37 17.13
CA GLY A 444 -0.22 1.59 17.25
C GLY A 444 -1.18 2.16 18.30
N LEU A 445 -2.47 2.13 17.95
CA LEU A 445 -3.62 2.52 18.76
C LEU A 445 -4.37 1.32 19.36
N VAL A 446 -3.97 0.09 19.05
CA VAL A 446 -4.47 -1.12 19.71
C VAL A 446 -4.22 -1.01 21.22
N GLY A 447 -5.28 -1.11 22.02
CA GLY A 447 -5.21 -0.93 23.47
C GLY A 447 -5.04 0.52 23.95
N VAL A 448 -5.22 1.54 23.10
CA VAL A 448 -5.05 2.94 23.51
C VAL A 448 -5.99 3.37 24.64
N ALA A 449 -7.21 2.80 24.70
CA ALA A 449 -8.19 3.10 25.73
C ALA A 449 -7.88 2.47 27.11
N SER A 450 -6.97 1.49 27.18
CA SER A 450 -6.46 1.00 28.48
C SER A 450 -5.32 1.88 29.01
N LYS A 451 -4.67 2.64 28.12
CA LYS A 451 -3.58 3.57 28.44
C LYS A 451 -4.05 4.97 28.79
N TYR A 452 -5.17 5.41 28.22
CA TYR A 452 -5.76 6.73 28.50
C TYR A 452 -7.24 6.58 28.85
N PRO A 453 -7.71 7.16 29.97
CA PRO A 453 -9.14 7.23 30.27
C PRO A 453 -9.89 8.01 29.17
N GLU A 454 -11.16 7.68 28.97
CA GLU A 454 -11.99 8.18 27.86
C GLU A 454 -11.92 9.70 27.68
N ALA A 455 -12.06 10.45 28.77
CA ALA A 455 -11.98 11.92 28.76
C ALA A 455 -10.61 12.44 28.28
N GLN A 456 -9.52 11.77 28.67
CA GLN A 456 -8.17 12.14 28.24
C GLN A 456 -7.93 11.78 26.77
N LEU A 457 -8.55 10.70 26.27
CA LEU A 457 -8.48 10.33 24.86
C LEU A 457 -9.24 11.32 23.98
N ILE A 458 -10.43 11.76 24.42
CA ILE A 458 -11.22 12.82 23.77
C ILE A 458 -10.41 14.13 23.72
N ASP A 459 -9.81 14.52 24.85
CA ASP A 459 -8.98 15.72 24.92
C ASP A 459 -7.75 15.63 24.00
N LEU A 460 -7.12 14.45 23.90
CA LEU A 460 -5.97 14.24 23.05
C LEU A 460 -6.32 14.26 21.56
N LEU A 461 -7.51 13.77 21.19
CA LEU A 461 -8.02 13.80 19.83
C LEU A 461 -8.39 15.23 19.42
N HIS A 462 -9.03 16.01 20.29
CA HIS A 462 -9.31 17.42 20.04
C HIS A 462 -8.07 18.31 20.09
N TYR A 463 -7.13 18.01 20.99
CA TYR A 463 -5.94 18.81 21.25
C TYR A 463 -4.70 17.92 21.32
N PRO A 464 -4.16 17.50 20.16
CA PRO A 464 -2.97 16.66 20.13
C PRO A 464 -1.80 17.33 20.85
N ASP A 465 -1.04 16.54 21.60
CA ASP A 465 0.08 17.05 22.37
C ASP A 465 1.20 17.59 21.47
N ALA A 466 2.23 18.21 22.05
CA ALA A 466 3.32 18.81 21.28
C ALA A 466 4.08 17.80 20.40
N LYS A 467 4.17 16.53 20.83
CA LYS A 467 4.85 15.46 20.08
C LYS A 467 3.97 14.96 18.93
N MET A 468 2.66 14.85 19.15
CA MET A 468 1.67 14.48 18.13
C MET A 468 1.55 15.57 17.05
N ARG A 469 1.53 16.84 17.45
CA ARG A 469 1.57 17.98 16.53
C ARG A 469 2.88 18.03 15.73
N ALA A 470 4.01 17.67 16.33
CA ALA A 470 5.28 17.56 15.62
C ALA A 470 5.29 16.42 14.59
N GLY A 471 4.48 15.38 14.79
CA GLY A 471 4.21 14.31 13.82
C GLY A 471 3.07 14.60 12.84
N ASN A 472 2.61 15.85 12.76
CA ASN A 472 1.48 16.30 11.92
C ASN A 472 0.13 15.61 12.22
N MET A 473 -0.11 15.14 13.46
CA MET A 473 -1.43 14.66 13.85
C MET A 473 -2.43 15.84 13.86
N PRO A 474 -3.46 15.83 13.01
CA PRO A 474 -4.46 16.89 13.00
C PRO A 474 -5.34 16.79 14.25
N ALA A 475 -5.85 17.93 14.70
CA ALA A 475 -6.93 17.93 15.68
C ALA A 475 -8.18 17.31 15.03
N VAL A 476 -8.76 16.32 15.70
CA VAL A 476 -9.99 15.66 15.27
C VAL A 476 -11.16 16.48 15.81
N ASP A 477 -11.81 17.21 14.90
CA ASP A 477 -12.98 18.03 15.22
C ASP A 477 -14.24 17.38 14.62
N VAL A 478 -14.90 16.56 15.43
CA VAL A 478 -16.15 15.86 15.07
C VAL A 478 -17.23 16.14 16.13
N SER A 479 -18.50 15.86 15.78
CA SER A 479 -19.61 16.05 16.72
C SER A 479 -19.42 15.20 17.99
N ALA A 480 -20.02 15.58 19.12
CA ALA A 480 -19.88 14.80 20.37
C ALA A 480 -20.36 13.33 20.23
N THR A 481 -21.37 13.09 19.40
CA THR A 481 -21.86 11.75 19.05
C THR A 481 -20.86 10.97 18.20
N ASP A 482 -20.16 11.65 17.29
CA ASP A 482 -19.13 11.02 16.46
C ASP A 482 -17.84 10.80 17.24
N MET A 483 -17.50 11.70 18.17
CA MET A 483 -16.35 11.58 19.04
C MET A 483 -16.52 10.40 19.99
N SER A 484 -17.70 10.25 20.61
CA SER A 484 -18.00 9.08 21.44
C SER A 484 -18.01 7.78 20.64
N ALA A 485 -18.45 7.80 19.38
CA ALA A 485 -18.37 6.64 18.50
C ALA A 485 -16.92 6.29 18.12
N LEU A 486 -16.12 7.30 17.74
CA LEU A 486 -14.71 7.14 17.46
C LEU A 486 -13.96 6.58 18.67
N VAL A 487 -14.23 7.09 19.86
CA VAL A 487 -13.61 6.62 21.11
C VAL A 487 -14.08 5.22 21.49
N ALA A 488 -15.36 4.89 21.28
CA ALA A 488 -15.85 3.52 21.43
C ALA A 488 -15.14 2.56 20.45
N TYR A 489 -14.87 2.99 19.22
CA TYR A 489 -14.08 2.23 18.26
C TYR A 489 -12.61 2.11 18.67
N LEU A 490 -11.97 3.20 19.12
CA LEU A 490 -10.61 3.18 19.67
C LEU A 490 -10.49 2.27 20.89
N GLY A 491 -11.54 2.18 21.71
CA GLY A 491 -11.64 1.25 22.83
C GLY A 491 -11.86 -0.20 22.42
N ALA A 492 -12.41 -0.43 21.24
CA ALA A 492 -12.59 -1.75 20.65
C ALA A 492 -11.39 -2.20 19.79
N LEU A 493 -10.38 -1.35 19.54
CA LEU A 493 -9.21 -1.69 18.73
C LEU A 493 -8.42 -2.85 19.36
N GLY A 494 -8.28 -3.94 18.60
CA GLY A 494 -7.73 -5.22 19.07
C GLY A 494 -8.77 -6.19 19.63
N THR A 495 -10.06 -5.91 19.42
CA THR A 495 -11.18 -6.82 19.71
C THR A 495 -11.97 -7.13 18.45
N SER A 496 -12.68 -8.26 18.45
CA SER A 496 -13.58 -8.64 17.35
C SER A 496 -14.67 -7.61 17.04
N ALA A 497 -15.00 -6.73 17.99
CA ALA A 497 -15.96 -5.64 17.81
C ALA A 497 -15.46 -4.55 16.82
N ALA A 498 -14.15 -4.26 16.77
CA ALA A 498 -13.59 -3.28 15.83
C ALA A 498 -13.58 -3.79 14.37
N ASN A 499 -13.80 -5.08 14.15
CA ASN A 499 -13.80 -5.70 12.82
C ASN A 499 -15.20 -5.89 12.22
N VAL A 500 -16.23 -5.34 12.86
CA VAL A 500 -17.62 -5.40 12.37
C VAL A 500 -17.79 -4.50 11.14
N ALA A 501 -18.21 -5.09 10.02
CA ALA A 501 -18.52 -4.34 8.80
C ALA A 501 -19.74 -3.43 9.04
N ALA A 502 -19.69 -2.19 8.52
CA ALA A 502 -20.79 -1.25 8.61
C ALA A 502 -22.04 -1.81 7.90
N ALA A 503 -23.05 -2.21 8.66
CA ALA A 503 -24.37 -2.46 8.12
C ALA A 503 -25.01 -1.10 7.79
N TYR A 504 -25.10 -0.77 6.50
CA TYR A 504 -25.75 0.46 6.03
C TYR A 504 -27.16 0.60 6.61
N SER A 505 -27.42 1.66 7.41
CA SER A 505 -28.75 2.30 7.49
C SER A 505 -28.71 3.65 8.24
N VAL A 506 -29.30 4.68 7.61
CA VAL A 506 -29.84 5.90 8.20
C VAL A 506 -31.10 6.25 7.38
N PRO A 507 -32.24 6.72 7.94
CA PRO A 507 -32.94 6.39 9.18
C PRO A 507 -34.46 6.07 8.90
N PRO A 508 -35.36 6.05 9.91
CA PRO A 508 -36.28 7.19 9.96
C PRO A 508 -36.57 7.75 11.37
N VAL A 509 -36.90 9.04 11.37
CA VAL A 509 -37.60 9.77 12.43
C VAL A 509 -38.90 9.04 12.81
N PRO A 510 -39.33 9.08 14.08
CA PRO A 510 -40.75 9.14 14.35
C PRO A 510 -41.16 10.38 15.15
N ALA A 511 -42.34 10.86 14.75
CA ALA A 511 -43.07 11.97 15.28
C ALA A 511 -43.75 11.66 16.62
N GLY A 512 -43.96 12.71 17.43
CA GLY A 512 -45.23 13.00 18.11
C GLY A 512 -45.89 11.97 19.03
N GLY A 513 -45.81 12.24 20.33
CA GLY A 513 -46.91 12.15 21.31
C GLY A 513 -47.14 10.77 21.95
N LYS A 514 -47.10 10.61 23.28
CA LYS A 514 -48.12 11.06 24.24
C LYS A 514 -47.64 10.73 25.66
N ARG A 515 -48.15 11.52 26.61
CA ARG A 515 -47.96 11.43 28.07
C ARG A 515 -48.38 10.08 28.63
N GLU A 516 -47.67 9.62 29.67
CA GLU A 516 -48.33 9.02 30.83
C GLU A 516 -47.60 9.39 32.13
N LEU A 517 -48.39 9.78 33.13
CA LEU A 517 -48.05 10.20 34.48
C LEU A 517 -48.02 9.00 35.43
N ALA A 518 -47.07 8.98 36.38
CA ALA A 518 -47.26 8.55 37.78
C ALA A 518 -45.99 8.95 38.59
N SER A 519 -45.99 10.05 39.36
CA SER A 519 -46.32 10.13 40.81
C SER A 519 -45.52 9.14 41.67
N GLY A 520 -44.60 9.52 42.56
CA GLY A 520 -44.63 10.44 43.71
C GLY A 520 -43.37 10.12 44.55
N GLY A 521 -42.90 10.85 45.57
CA GLY A 521 -43.40 11.98 46.33
C GLY A 521 -42.22 12.65 47.06
N ARG A 522 -42.55 13.67 47.86
CA ARG A 522 -41.72 14.81 48.27
C ARG A 522 -41.59 14.87 49.79
N SER A 523 -40.41 15.20 50.32
CA SER A 523 -40.11 16.03 51.52
C SER A 523 -38.62 15.82 51.88
N GLY A 524 -37.75 16.77 52.20
CA GLY A 524 -37.88 18.18 52.53
C GLY A 524 -36.96 18.50 53.71
N THR A 525 -35.77 19.07 53.47
CA THR A 525 -35.06 20.00 54.37
C THR A 525 -34.14 20.90 53.53
N GLY A 526 -34.38 22.21 53.63
CA GLY A 526 -33.59 23.25 52.98
C GLY A 526 -32.52 23.81 53.91
N GLY A 527 -31.46 24.35 53.32
CA GLY A 527 -30.45 25.14 54.05
C GLY A 527 -29.01 24.98 53.53
N SER A 528 -28.78 25.07 52.21
CA SER A 528 -27.40 25.23 51.65
C SER A 528 -27.35 25.65 50.17
N ARG A 529 -28.50 25.75 49.46
CA ARG A 529 -28.49 25.87 47.98
C ARG A 529 -28.36 27.28 47.39
N ALA A 530 -28.47 28.35 48.16
CA ALA A 530 -28.45 29.70 47.58
C ALA A 530 -27.05 30.13 47.07
N ALA A 531 -25.99 29.85 47.83
CA ALA A 531 -24.61 30.17 47.41
C ALA A 531 -24.04 29.19 46.36
N ALA A 532 -24.56 27.96 46.31
CA ALA A 532 -24.20 26.96 45.29
C ALA A 532 -24.93 27.18 43.95
N SER A 533 -26.10 27.83 43.95
CA SER A 533 -26.83 28.10 42.70
C SER A 533 -26.22 29.24 41.88
N ALA A 534 -25.64 30.26 42.54
CA ALA A 534 -24.96 31.35 41.86
C ALA A 534 -23.67 30.89 41.17
N SER A 535 -22.95 29.94 41.77
CA SER A 535 -21.76 29.31 41.17
C SER A 535 -22.12 28.32 40.06
N GLY A 536 -23.23 27.57 40.17
CA GLY A 536 -23.72 26.70 39.09
C GLY A 536 -24.16 27.47 37.84
N LEU A 537 -24.89 28.58 38.01
CA LEU A 537 -25.29 29.48 36.92
C LEU A 537 -24.07 30.13 36.24
N ALA A 538 -23.07 30.57 37.00
CA ALA A 538 -21.84 31.12 36.46
C ALA A 538 -20.98 30.07 35.72
N VAL A 539 -21.00 28.81 36.14
CA VAL A 539 -20.30 27.72 35.42
C VAL A 539 -20.98 27.43 34.08
N ALA A 540 -22.31 27.35 34.04
CA ALA A 540 -23.06 27.20 32.79
C ALA A 540 -22.87 28.42 31.86
N GLY A 541 -22.82 29.62 32.42
CA GLY A 541 -22.51 30.84 31.67
C GLY A 541 -21.08 30.89 31.12
N ARG A 542 -20.10 30.31 31.83
CA ARG A 542 -18.71 30.19 31.35
C ARG A 542 -18.62 29.33 30.11
N GLU A 543 -19.29 28.19 30.13
CA GLU A 543 -19.33 27.28 29.00
C GLU A 543 -19.97 27.96 27.77
N MET A 544 -21.07 28.69 27.98
CA MET A 544 -21.71 29.47 26.93
C MET A 544 -20.80 30.59 26.38
N TYR A 545 -20.02 31.25 27.24
CA TYR A 545 -19.05 32.28 26.84
C TYR A 545 -17.90 31.70 25.97
N GLN A 546 -17.49 30.45 26.24
CA GLN A 546 -16.46 29.76 25.47
C GLN A 546 -17.00 29.18 24.15
N GLN A 547 -18.14 28.48 24.20
CA GLN A 547 -18.79 27.87 23.03
C GLN A 547 -19.18 28.89 21.96
N ARG A 548 -19.54 30.11 22.38
CA ARG A 548 -19.88 31.19 21.44
C ARG A 548 -18.69 32.02 20.99
N GLY A 549 -17.47 31.60 21.33
CA GLY A 549 -16.24 32.26 20.94
C GLY A 549 -16.08 33.67 21.50
N CYS A 550 -16.79 34.04 22.57
CA CYS A 550 -16.69 35.37 23.16
C CYS A 550 -15.27 35.64 23.71
N SER A 551 -14.60 34.58 24.17
CA SER A 551 -13.20 34.61 24.63
C SER A 551 -12.19 34.98 23.53
N ALA A 552 -12.50 34.72 22.25
CA ALA A 552 -11.60 35.05 21.14
C ALA A 552 -11.43 36.57 20.95
N CYS A 553 -12.44 37.35 21.35
CA CYS A 553 -12.44 38.82 21.23
C CYS A 553 -12.23 39.54 22.57
N HIS A 554 -12.85 39.05 23.66
CA HIS A 554 -12.82 39.67 24.99
C HIS A 554 -11.89 38.99 26.00
N GLY A 555 -11.17 37.94 25.58
CA GLY A 555 -10.27 37.16 26.43
C GLY A 555 -11.00 36.17 27.34
N GLU A 556 -10.29 35.16 27.86
CA GLU A 556 -10.88 34.04 28.62
C GLU A 556 -11.61 34.43 29.92
N ARG A 557 -11.31 35.62 30.47
CA ARG A 557 -11.97 36.18 31.67
C ARG A 557 -12.51 37.59 31.47
N GLY A 558 -12.84 37.95 30.23
CA GLY A 558 -13.35 39.29 29.92
C GLY A 558 -12.31 40.42 30.12
N ALA A 559 -11.01 40.10 30.16
CA ALA A 559 -9.92 41.06 30.36
C ALA A 559 -9.68 41.99 29.17
N GLY A 560 -10.33 41.73 28.03
CA GLY A 560 -10.18 42.48 26.78
C GLY A 560 -9.07 41.95 25.87
N GLY A 561 -9.10 42.39 24.62
CA GLY A 561 -8.17 42.00 23.55
C GLY A 561 -8.44 42.80 22.28
N ARG A 562 -9.02 42.18 21.24
CA ARG A 562 -9.53 42.90 20.05
C ARG A 562 -10.80 43.72 20.35
N ALA A 563 -11.50 43.41 21.45
CA ALA A 563 -12.67 44.13 21.96
C ALA A 563 -12.44 44.56 23.43
N PRO A 564 -13.15 45.58 23.95
CA PRO A 564 -12.85 46.17 25.28
C PRO A 564 -13.09 45.19 26.43
N ALA A 565 -12.37 45.41 27.55
CA ALA A 565 -12.53 44.64 28.77
C ALA A 565 -13.96 44.74 29.30
N MET A 566 -14.55 43.60 29.64
CA MET A 566 -15.95 43.50 30.04
C MET A 566 -16.19 43.88 31.50
N ALA A 567 -15.23 43.62 32.39
CA ALA A 567 -15.36 43.90 33.82
C ALA A 567 -15.81 45.35 34.16
N PRO A 568 -15.19 46.42 33.62
CA PRO A 568 -15.62 47.79 33.92
C PRO A 568 -16.96 48.18 33.27
N LEU A 569 -17.31 47.57 32.14
CA LEU A 569 -18.55 47.86 31.41
C LEU A 569 -19.77 47.21 32.09
N ILE A 570 -19.60 46.01 32.63
CA ILE A 570 -20.68 45.26 33.26
C ILE A 570 -20.90 45.75 34.69
N ALA A 571 -19.87 46.20 35.40
CA ALA A 571 -19.97 46.70 36.76
C ALA A 571 -20.92 47.90 36.95
N SER A 572 -21.14 48.72 35.91
CA SER A 572 -21.96 49.96 35.98
C SER A 572 -23.35 49.85 35.31
N VAL A 573 -23.71 48.67 34.80
CA VAL A 573 -24.90 48.45 33.95
C VAL A 573 -25.80 47.38 34.58
N SER A 574 -27.13 47.48 34.48
CA SER A 574 -28.06 46.50 35.08
C SER A 574 -28.18 45.20 34.28
N ASP A 575 -28.57 44.08 34.89
CA ASP A 575 -28.66 42.78 34.19
C ASP A 575 -29.64 42.79 33.00
N ARG A 576 -30.75 43.52 33.11
CA ARG A 576 -31.70 43.70 31.99
C ARG A 576 -31.08 44.46 30.83
N GLU A 577 -30.23 45.43 31.14
CA GLU A 577 -29.53 46.23 30.14
C GLU A 577 -28.42 45.40 29.45
N VAL A 578 -27.73 44.53 30.21
CA VAL A 578 -26.77 43.56 29.65
C VAL A 578 -27.48 42.56 28.75
N GLU A 579 -28.63 42.02 29.15
CA GLU A 579 -29.43 41.12 28.31
C GLU A 579 -29.86 41.80 26.99
N ARG A 580 -30.33 43.06 27.08
CA ARG A 580 -30.72 43.85 25.91
C ARG A 580 -29.56 44.03 24.93
N VAL A 581 -28.37 44.36 25.42
CA VAL A 581 -27.16 44.53 24.58
C VAL A 581 -26.69 43.19 23.98
N LEU A 582 -26.82 42.08 24.72
CA LEU A 582 -26.50 40.75 24.22
C LEU A 582 -27.46 40.33 23.10
N ARG A 583 -28.76 40.57 23.24
CA ARG A 583 -29.76 40.23 22.21
C ARG A 583 -29.69 41.16 21.01
N GLU A 584 -29.49 42.44 21.24
CA GLU A 584 -29.53 43.48 20.20
C GLU A 584 -28.33 44.44 20.31
N PRO A 585 -27.14 44.03 19.85
CA PRO A 585 -25.95 44.87 19.86
C PRO A 585 -26.16 46.11 18.98
N ASN A 586 -25.64 47.25 19.43
CA ASN A 586 -25.79 48.51 18.70
C ASN A 586 -24.97 48.52 17.40
N ALA A 587 -25.20 49.52 16.54
CA ALA A 587 -24.58 49.59 15.21
C ALA A 587 -23.03 49.56 15.26
N LYS A 588 -22.42 50.18 16.28
CA LYS A 588 -20.95 50.21 16.46
C LYS A 588 -20.41 48.83 16.85
N MET A 589 -21.13 48.09 17.70
CA MET A 589 -20.78 46.72 18.10
C MET A 589 -20.92 45.74 16.94
N LYS A 590 -21.98 45.85 16.14
CA LYS A 590 -22.18 45.04 14.93
C LYS A 590 -21.09 45.27 13.89
N ALA A 591 -20.69 46.53 13.67
CA ALA A 591 -19.60 46.88 12.76
C ALA A 591 -18.23 46.33 13.22
N GLY A 592 -18.04 46.16 14.54
CA GLY A 592 -16.87 45.50 15.12
C GLY A 592 -16.93 43.97 15.14
N GLY A 593 -17.95 43.36 14.51
CA GLY A 593 -18.11 41.92 14.40
C GLY A 593 -18.80 41.23 15.59
N MET A 594 -19.48 41.97 16.49
CA MET A 594 -20.25 41.37 17.59
C MET A 594 -21.65 40.94 17.10
N PRO A 595 -21.94 39.62 17.01
CA PRO A 595 -23.26 39.14 16.61
C PRO A 595 -24.27 39.19 17.77
N PRO A 596 -25.58 39.26 17.49
CA PRO A 596 -26.62 39.09 18.51
C PRO A 596 -26.55 37.68 19.13
N VAL A 597 -26.63 37.61 20.44
CA VAL A 597 -26.51 36.39 21.24
C VAL A 597 -27.90 35.80 21.45
N ALA A 598 -28.29 34.84 20.62
CA ALA A 598 -29.60 34.19 20.68
C ALA A 598 -29.67 33.12 21.79
N GLY A 599 -30.59 33.19 22.74
CA GLY A 599 -30.72 32.17 23.80
C GLY A 599 -32.03 32.28 24.58
N THR A 600 -32.38 31.21 25.31
CA THR A 600 -33.52 31.25 26.25
C THR A 600 -33.21 32.21 27.41
N PRO A 601 -34.21 32.74 28.12
CA PRO A 601 -33.98 33.60 29.27
C PRO A 601 -33.09 32.96 30.34
N GLU A 602 -33.19 31.65 30.58
CA GLU A 602 -32.32 30.97 31.56
C GLU A 602 -30.85 30.89 31.10
N GLN A 603 -30.62 30.71 29.81
CA GLN A 603 -29.28 30.66 29.23
C GLN A 603 -28.59 32.03 29.29
N LEU A 604 -29.33 33.10 28.96
CA LEU A 604 -28.78 34.45 29.08
C LEU A 604 -28.55 34.85 30.54
N ASN A 605 -29.42 34.45 31.46
CA ASN A 605 -29.20 34.67 32.89
C ASN A 605 -27.95 33.94 33.43
N SER A 606 -27.68 32.72 32.93
CA SER A 606 -26.45 31.98 33.24
C SER A 606 -25.22 32.73 32.73
N LEU A 607 -25.26 33.23 31.48
CA LEU A 607 -24.18 34.01 30.88
C LEU A 607 -23.96 35.33 31.64
N ILE A 608 -25.02 36.05 31.99
CA ILE A 608 -24.92 37.29 32.78
C ILE A 608 -24.33 36.99 34.16
N ALA A 609 -24.76 35.91 34.83
CA ALA A 609 -24.20 35.47 36.10
C ALA A 609 -22.69 35.19 36.00
N TYR A 610 -22.23 34.58 34.90
CA TYR A 610 -20.80 34.40 34.65
C TYR A 610 -20.07 35.73 34.42
N LEU A 611 -20.62 36.61 33.59
CA LEU A 611 -20.01 37.92 33.32
C LEU A 611 -19.85 38.78 34.59
N ARG A 612 -20.76 38.63 35.55
CA ARG A 612 -20.68 39.27 36.87
C ARG A 612 -19.52 38.77 37.72
N THR A 613 -18.99 37.57 37.45
CA THR A 613 -17.82 37.03 38.17
C THR A 613 -16.52 37.75 37.84
N PHE A 614 -16.46 38.51 36.73
CA PHE A 614 -15.26 39.24 36.33
C PHE A 614 -14.94 40.45 37.22
N GLY A 615 -15.87 40.87 38.08
CA GLY A 615 -15.74 42.07 38.93
C GLY A 615 -15.17 41.84 40.34
N GLY A 616 -14.85 40.62 40.75
CA GLY A 616 -14.49 40.33 42.16
C GLY A 616 -13.16 39.61 42.34
N SER A 617 -12.07 40.36 42.58
CA SER A 617 -10.89 39.95 43.39
C SER A 617 -9.82 41.06 43.46
N GLN A 618 -9.46 41.51 44.68
CA GLN A 618 -8.20 42.18 45.04
C GLN A 618 -7.63 41.49 46.31
N PRO A 619 -6.31 41.57 46.59
CA PRO A 619 -5.52 40.50 47.20
C PRO A 619 -5.28 40.64 48.72
N GLY A 620 -4.98 39.50 49.37
CA GLY A 620 -4.29 39.45 50.66
C GLY A 620 -4.88 38.44 51.66
N ARG A 621 -4.05 37.47 52.08
CA ARG A 621 -3.89 36.93 53.46
C ARG A 621 -3.47 35.45 53.44
N GLN A 622 -2.18 35.22 53.68
CA GLN A 622 -1.61 33.93 54.10
C GLN A 622 -2.08 33.63 55.54
N VAL A 623 -2.31 32.34 55.83
CA VAL A 623 -2.38 31.80 57.19
C VAL A 623 -1.41 30.61 57.26
N ALA A 624 -0.48 30.73 58.20
CA ALA A 624 0.57 29.82 58.68
C ALA A 624 -0.04 28.59 59.42
N GLU A 625 0.59 27.54 59.93
CA GLU A 625 1.95 26.97 60.20
C GLU A 625 1.66 25.52 60.77
N PRO A 626 2.53 24.72 61.44
CA PRO A 626 3.98 24.79 61.77
C PRO A 626 4.78 23.57 61.26
N ALA A 627 6.10 23.58 60.95
CA ALA A 627 7.33 24.00 61.64
C ALA A 627 7.88 23.01 62.70
N ALA A 628 9.07 22.44 62.43
CA ALA A 628 10.18 22.12 63.34
C ALA A 628 11.22 21.25 62.60
N ALA A 629 12.54 21.40 62.71
CA ALA A 629 13.41 22.41 63.31
C ALA A 629 14.88 22.14 62.85
N ASN A 630 15.65 23.23 62.73
CA ASN A 630 17.10 23.41 63.02
C ASN A 630 18.14 22.58 62.22
N GLU A 631 19.32 23.10 61.83
CA GLU A 631 20.06 24.34 62.11
C GLU A 631 21.20 24.49 61.06
N VAL A 632 21.59 25.74 60.80
CA VAL A 632 22.75 26.25 60.01
C VAL A 632 23.91 26.50 61.04
N PRO A 633 25.14 27.06 60.80
CA PRO A 633 25.81 27.58 59.59
C PRO A 633 27.38 27.35 59.58
N PRO A 634 28.27 28.25 59.07
CA PRO A 634 28.84 28.19 57.70
C PRO A 634 30.37 28.49 57.63
N ALA A 635 30.84 28.90 56.43
CA ALA A 635 32.04 29.73 56.15
C ALA A 635 33.42 29.01 56.14
N GLU A 636 34.46 29.39 55.40
CA GLU A 636 34.75 30.37 54.36
C GLU A 636 36.20 30.10 53.85
N THR A 637 36.50 30.57 52.63
CA THR A 637 37.79 31.12 52.14
C THR A 637 39.11 30.31 52.05
N MET A 638 39.64 30.37 50.82
CA MET A 638 41.01 30.72 50.39
C MET A 638 42.25 30.07 51.01
N GLY A 639 43.16 29.64 50.12
CA GLY A 639 44.60 29.63 50.41
C GLY A 639 45.40 28.57 49.65
N SER A 640 45.96 28.94 48.50
CA SER A 640 47.32 28.48 48.15
C SER A 640 48.31 29.35 48.93
N PRO A 641 49.51 28.86 49.30
CA PRO A 641 50.60 28.85 48.33
C PRO A 641 51.60 27.67 48.48
N GLU A 642 52.58 27.75 47.59
CA GLU A 642 53.65 26.85 47.19
C GLU A 642 54.71 26.44 48.25
N VAL A 643 55.62 25.59 47.72
CA VAL A 643 57.07 25.42 48.00
C VAL A 643 57.40 24.15 48.81
N SER A 644 58.40 23.32 48.49
CA SER A 644 59.17 22.95 47.29
C SER A 644 60.10 21.80 47.72
N ALA A 645 60.70 21.14 46.73
CA ALA A 645 61.93 20.34 46.77
C ALA A 645 61.83 18.90 47.32
N ALA A 646 62.48 17.88 46.75
CA ALA A 646 63.23 17.71 45.51
C ALA A 646 63.58 16.21 45.39
N ALA A 647 63.58 15.66 44.16
CA ALA A 647 64.56 14.71 43.62
C ALA A 647 63.97 13.99 42.40
N SER A 648 64.61 14.16 41.23
CA SER A 648 64.32 13.43 39.98
C SER A 648 65.54 12.59 39.59
N PRO A 649 65.38 11.61 38.69
CA PRO A 649 66.03 11.79 37.40
C PRO A 649 65.19 11.35 36.18
N THR A 650 65.18 12.23 35.17
CA THR A 650 65.18 12.00 33.70
C THR A 650 64.31 10.90 33.08
N SER A 651 63.33 11.32 32.26
CA SER A 651 63.38 11.12 30.80
C SER A 651 62.34 11.99 30.08
N ALA A 652 62.73 12.56 28.94
CA ALA A 652 61.92 13.43 28.10
C ALA A 652 61.09 12.62 27.08
N ALA A 653 59.79 12.91 26.96
CA ALA A 653 58.88 12.43 25.91
C ALA A 653 57.54 13.22 25.95
N PRO A 654 56.81 13.37 24.82
CA PRO A 654 56.58 14.70 24.25
C PRO A 654 55.09 15.10 24.05
N ALA A 655 54.91 16.27 23.42
CA ALA A 655 53.72 17.05 23.05
C ALA A 655 52.48 16.36 22.41
N ASN A 656 52.28 15.04 22.56
CA ASN A 656 51.23 14.30 21.82
C ASN A 656 49.83 14.27 22.48
N VAL A 657 49.66 14.70 23.73
CA VAL A 657 48.34 14.68 24.38
C VAL A 657 47.51 15.93 24.02
N ALA A 658 48.16 17.10 23.88
CA ALA A 658 47.48 18.33 23.47
C ALA A 658 47.10 18.33 21.97
N ALA A 659 47.92 17.70 21.12
CA ALA A 659 47.64 17.57 19.69
C ALA A 659 46.46 16.63 19.39
N ALA A 660 46.33 15.52 20.13
CA ALA A 660 45.23 14.57 19.98
C ALA A 660 43.87 15.15 20.44
N ALA A 661 43.87 15.92 21.53
CA ALA A 661 42.68 16.66 21.98
C ALA A 661 42.22 17.70 20.94
N THR A 662 43.16 18.45 20.35
CA THR A 662 42.88 19.46 19.33
C THR A 662 42.40 18.85 18.01
N ALA A 663 42.93 17.68 17.61
CA ALA A 663 42.49 16.94 16.43
C ALA A 663 41.05 16.40 16.57
N THR A 664 40.68 15.96 17.78
CA THR A 664 39.34 15.42 18.09
C THR A 664 38.29 16.52 18.08
N THR A 665 38.59 17.71 18.63
CA THR A 665 37.68 18.87 18.57
C THR A 665 37.48 19.38 17.15
N LYS A 666 38.55 19.40 16.32
CA LYS A 666 38.46 19.76 14.90
C LYS A 666 37.63 18.75 14.09
N ALA A 667 37.73 17.45 14.38
CA ALA A 667 36.94 16.42 13.71
C ALA A 667 35.44 16.49 14.07
N ILE A 668 35.10 16.83 15.32
CA ILE A 668 33.70 17.02 15.74
C ILE A 668 33.09 18.26 15.05
N ALA A 669 33.82 19.38 14.98
CA ALA A 669 33.40 20.57 14.23
C ALA A 669 33.34 20.33 12.71
N GLY A 670 34.22 19.49 12.17
CA GLY A 670 34.18 19.09 10.76
C GLY A 670 32.96 18.24 10.40
N ARG A 671 32.47 17.41 11.32
CA ARG A 671 31.24 16.61 11.13
C ARG A 671 30.00 17.49 10.99
N SER A 672 29.87 18.53 11.81
CA SER A 672 28.74 19.46 11.69
C SER A 672 28.80 20.26 10.38
N LEU A 673 30.00 20.66 9.95
CA LEU A 673 30.20 21.29 8.64
C LEU A 673 29.87 20.35 7.47
N PHE A 674 30.23 19.06 7.56
CA PHE A 674 29.90 18.05 6.55
C PHE A 674 28.40 17.90 6.33
N VAL A 675 27.62 17.95 7.41
CA VAL A 675 26.15 17.92 7.34
C VAL A 675 25.60 19.26 6.84
N ALA A 676 26.13 20.38 7.32
CA ALA A 676 25.67 21.72 6.96
C ALA A 676 25.93 22.08 5.48
N GLN A 677 27.02 21.57 4.89
CA GLN A 677 27.34 21.72 3.47
C GLN A 677 26.56 20.74 2.56
N GLY A 678 25.62 19.97 3.14
CA GLY A 678 24.78 19.03 2.39
C GLY A 678 25.49 17.76 1.91
N CYS A 679 26.76 17.55 2.28
CA CYS A 679 27.54 16.40 1.82
C CYS A 679 26.93 15.06 2.26
N ALA A 680 26.27 15.05 3.44
CA ALA A 680 25.57 13.89 3.97
C ALA A 680 24.39 13.43 3.09
N ALA A 681 23.80 14.30 2.29
CA ALA A 681 22.69 13.95 1.40
C ALA A 681 23.12 13.00 0.28
N CYS A 682 24.36 13.13 -0.21
CA CYS A 682 24.90 12.28 -1.27
C CYS A 682 25.81 11.17 -0.73
N HIS A 683 26.56 11.41 0.35
CA HIS A 683 27.54 10.47 0.88
C HIS A 683 27.09 9.75 2.17
N GLY A 684 25.88 10.01 2.68
CA GLY A 684 25.36 9.41 3.91
C GLY A 684 25.79 10.16 5.17
N SER A 685 25.02 10.02 6.26
CA SER A 685 25.18 10.78 7.51
C SER A 685 26.47 10.52 8.30
N ALA A 686 27.17 9.44 8.00
CA ALA A 686 28.49 9.09 8.51
C ALA A 686 29.52 8.93 7.37
N ALA A 687 29.23 9.51 6.20
CA ALA A 687 30.02 9.43 4.98
C ALA A 687 30.27 8.00 4.45
N GLN A 688 29.37 7.06 4.79
CA GLN A 688 29.44 5.64 4.44
C GLN A 688 29.14 5.32 2.97
N GLY A 689 28.73 6.31 2.18
CA GLY A 689 28.35 6.19 0.77
C GLY A 689 26.86 5.91 0.58
N THR A 690 26.34 6.31 -0.57
CA THR A 690 24.97 5.99 -1.01
C THR A 690 24.99 5.58 -2.49
N HIS A 691 23.82 5.32 -3.08
CA HIS A 691 23.71 5.10 -4.53
C HIS A 691 23.96 6.36 -5.36
N PHE A 692 23.97 7.57 -4.76
CA PHE A 692 24.28 8.84 -5.42
C PHE A 692 25.78 9.15 -5.46
N ALA A 693 26.55 8.76 -4.44
CA ALA A 693 27.98 9.05 -4.36
C ALA A 693 28.73 8.02 -3.49
N PRO A 694 30.00 7.71 -3.83
CA PRO A 694 30.76 6.64 -3.17
C PRO A 694 31.04 6.93 -1.69
N THR A 695 31.40 5.90 -0.93
CA THR A 695 31.85 6.06 0.45
C THR A 695 33.06 6.99 0.54
N LEU A 696 33.05 7.85 1.57
CA LEU A 696 34.19 8.71 1.90
C LEU A 696 35.04 8.12 3.04
N ILE A 697 34.62 7.01 3.65
CA ILE A 697 35.41 6.26 4.62
C ILE A 697 36.70 5.77 3.96
N GLY A 698 37.84 6.08 4.56
CA GLY A 698 39.18 5.75 4.04
C GLY A 698 39.69 6.69 2.95
N THR A 699 38.90 7.70 2.51
CA THR A 699 39.27 8.57 1.38
C THR A 699 40.45 9.49 1.70
N ALA A 700 40.60 9.89 2.97
CA ALA A 700 41.75 10.66 3.43
C ALA A 700 43.08 9.89 3.33
N GLY A 701 43.05 8.55 3.38
CA GLY A 701 44.23 7.72 3.12
C GLY A 701 44.65 7.70 1.65
N LYS A 702 43.71 7.99 0.73
CA LYS A 702 43.93 8.03 -0.72
C LYS A 702 44.41 9.41 -1.22
N TYR A 703 44.14 10.47 -0.48
CA TYR A 703 44.51 11.85 -0.83
C TYR A 703 45.09 12.60 0.39
N PRO A 704 46.35 12.34 0.78
CA PRO A 704 46.97 12.99 1.93
C PRO A 704 47.38 14.45 1.64
N GLY A 705 47.37 15.28 2.68
CA GLY A 705 47.78 16.69 2.63
C GLY A 705 46.72 17.63 2.05
N ASP A 706 47.15 18.77 1.49
CA ASP A 706 46.26 19.83 0.97
C ASP A 706 45.45 19.41 -0.27
N LYS A 707 45.77 18.24 -0.86
CA LYS A 707 45.09 17.71 -2.05
C LYS A 707 43.62 17.39 -1.83
N LEU A 708 43.22 16.98 -0.63
CA LEU A 708 41.81 16.75 -0.32
C LEU A 708 41.05 18.09 -0.21
N ALA A 709 41.67 19.11 0.38
CA ALA A 709 41.10 20.46 0.44
C ALA A 709 40.95 21.08 -0.97
N GLU A 710 41.98 20.91 -1.81
CA GLU A 710 41.96 21.37 -3.20
C GLU A 710 40.87 20.66 -4.03
N LEU A 711 40.69 19.35 -3.84
CA LEU A 711 39.64 18.59 -4.52
C LEU A 711 38.22 18.99 -4.08
N LEU A 712 38.05 19.41 -2.82
CA LEU A 712 36.77 19.89 -2.29
C LEU A 712 36.44 21.32 -2.75
N HIS A 713 37.45 22.19 -2.89
CA HIS A 713 37.29 23.52 -3.50
C HIS A 713 37.12 23.45 -5.02
N HIS A 714 37.82 22.54 -5.70
CA HIS A 714 37.87 22.42 -7.15
C HIS A 714 37.63 20.98 -7.60
N PRO A 715 36.38 20.48 -7.51
CA PRO A 715 36.04 19.13 -7.94
C PRO A 715 36.33 18.91 -9.43
N THR A 716 36.77 17.69 -9.77
CA THR A 716 37.11 17.33 -11.16
C THR A 716 35.90 17.47 -12.09
N SER A 717 36.13 17.59 -13.40
CA SER A 717 35.06 17.67 -14.41
C SER A 717 34.10 16.48 -14.35
N LYS A 718 34.60 15.27 -14.02
CA LYS A 718 33.80 14.06 -13.83
C LYS A 718 32.93 14.12 -12.56
N MET A 719 33.43 14.71 -11.48
CA MET A 719 32.66 14.89 -10.23
C MET A 719 31.58 15.96 -10.37
N ARG A 720 31.88 17.06 -11.07
CA ARG A 720 30.90 18.09 -11.42
C ARG A 720 29.83 17.57 -12.37
N GLY A 721 30.20 16.74 -13.34
CA GLY A 721 29.25 16.05 -14.23
C GLY A 721 28.31 15.08 -13.51
N GLY A 722 28.70 14.59 -12.32
CA GLY A 722 27.87 13.78 -11.43
C GLY A 722 27.10 14.59 -10.38
N GLY A 723 27.09 15.93 -10.45
CA GLY A 723 26.32 16.79 -9.56
C GLY A 723 27.03 17.25 -8.28
N MET A 724 28.34 16.97 -8.10
CA MET A 724 29.08 17.46 -6.93
C MET A 724 29.36 18.98 -7.02
N PRO A 725 28.84 19.80 -6.10
CA PRO A 725 29.12 21.24 -6.07
C PRO A 725 30.52 21.51 -5.50
N ALA A 726 31.08 22.68 -5.82
CA ALA A 726 32.29 23.15 -5.15
C ALA A 726 31.96 23.56 -3.71
N VAL A 727 32.73 23.09 -2.74
CA VAL A 727 32.50 23.43 -1.33
C VAL A 727 33.03 24.84 -1.07
N THR A 728 32.14 25.73 -0.61
CA THR A 728 32.45 27.15 -0.35
C THR A 728 32.45 27.41 1.16
N VAL A 729 33.59 27.14 1.79
CA VAL A 729 33.86 27.39 3.21
C VAL A 729 35.19 28.13 3.36
N ASN A 730 35.40 28.83 4.48
CA ASN A 730 36.67 29.51 4.72
C ASN A 730 37.79 28.52 5.10
N ASP A 731 39.05 28.96 5.07
CA ASP A 731 40.22 28.08 5.28
C ASP A 731 40.19 27.33 6.62
N ALA A 732 39.68 27.97 7.68
CA ALA A 732 39.56 27.37 9.00
C ALA A 732 38.50 26.25 9.03
N GLN A 733 37.37 26.46 8.36
CA GLN A 733 36.30 25.47 8.20
C GLN A 733 36.72 24.33 7.27
N MET A 734 37.50 24.61 6.23
CA MET A 734 38.04 23.59 5.33
C MET A 734 38.97 22.64 6.08
N GLN A 735 39.84 23.16 6.95
CA GLN A 735 40.71 22.33 7.79
C GLN A 735 39.93 21.47 8.78
N GLN A 736 38.80 21.93 9.32
CA GLN A 736 37.93 21.14 10.17
C GLN A 736 37.26 20.00 9.38
N LEU A 737 36.75 20.29 8.18
CA LEU A 737 36.12 19.30 7.31
C LEU A 737 37.11 18.20 6.88
N VAL A 738 38.33 18.58 6.51
CA VAL A 738 39.42 17.65 6.18
C VAL A 738 39.83 16.82 7.40
N ALA A 739 39.87 17.40 8.60
CA ALA A 739 40.14 16.66 9.84
C ALA A 739 39.06 15.61 10.15
N TYR A 740 37.78 15.94 9.89
CA TYR A 740 36.69 14.98 10.03
C TYR A 740 36.80 13.84 9.02
N LEU A 741 36.99 14.13 7.73
CA LEU A 741 37.18 13.08 6.72
C LEU A 741 38.45 12.24 6.97
N GLY A 742 39.48 12.86 7.54
CA GLY A 742 40.70 12.21 8.04
C GLY A 742 40.46 11.21 9.16
N SER A 743 39.45 11.43 10.00
CA SER A 743 39.09 10.54 11.11
C SER A 743 38.32 9.28 10.67
N LEU A 744 37.82 9.24 9.43
CA LEU A 744 37.05 8.12 8.91
C LEU A 744 37.97 7.04 8.33
N GLN A 745 38.51 6.16 9.18
CA GLN A 745 39.33 5.02 8.75
C GLN A 745 38.53 3.69 8.72
N PRO A 746 38.87 2.75 7.82
CA PRO A 746 38.13 1.49 7.64
C PRO A 746 38.11 0.56 8.88
N ASP A 747 39.05 0.69 9.82
CA ASP A 747 39.20 -0.24 10.96
C ASP A 747 38.55 0.24 12.27
N SER A 748 37.78 1.33 12.26
CA SER A 748 37.06 1.83 13.44
C SER A 748 35.60 1.33 13.55
N ALA A 749 35.19 0.37 12.71
CA ALA A 749 33.86 -0.22 12.75
C ALA A 749 33.60 -1.13 13.99
N GLY A 750 34.63 -1.38 14.81
CA GLY A 750 34.55 -2.14 16.06
C GLY A 750 34.21 -1.34 17.32
N ALA A 751 34.38 -0.01 17.34
CA ALA A 751 34.25 0.78 18.57
C ALA A 751 32.90 1.53 18.72
N LEU A 752 32.14 1.70 17.64
CA LEU A 752 30.82 2.38 17.71
C LEU A 752 29.64 1.43 17.98
N LYS A 753 29.91 0.12 18.15
CA LYS A 753 28.92 -0.88 18.62
C LYS A 753 28.82 -0.97 20.14
N ALA A 754 29.68 -0.29 20.90
CA ALA A 754 29.71 -0.39 22.37
C ALA A 754 29.01 0.76 23.12
N GLU A 755 28.56 1.84 22.46
CA GLU A 755 27.96 3.00 23.16
C GLU A 755 26.42 3.05 23.10
N ASN A 756 25.78 2.24 22.25
CA ASN A 756 24.30 2.19 22.14
C ASN A 756 23.66 0.97 22.84
N ALA A 757 24.43 0.19 23.60
CA ALA A 757 23.96 -1.05 24.23
C ALA A 757 23.93 -1.00 25.77
N GLY A 758 23.88 0.20 26.37
CA GLY A 758 23.94 0.28 27.83
C GLY A 758 23.38 1.55 28.44
N VAL A 759 22.16 1.97 28.10
CA VAL A 759 21.29 2.69 29.05
C VAL A 759 19.82 2.49 28.65
N GLU A 760 19.22 1.37 29.05
CA GLU A 760 17.82 1.35 29.46
C GLU A 760 17.73 0.60 30.80
N ALA A 761 16.84 1.09 31.66
CA ALA A 761 16.50 0.63 33.02
C ALA A 761 17.38 1.13 34.19
N THR A 762 17.09 2.34 34.70
CA THR A 762 16.36 2.52 35.97
C THR A 762 16.05 4.00 36.24
N THR A 763 14.78 4.28 36.56
CA THR A 763 14.25 5.58 36.99
C THR A 763 14.70 5.94 38.40
N THR A 764 15.11 7.20 38.65
CA THR A 764 14.53 8.10 39.70
C THR A 764 15.21 9.48 39.76
N THR A 765 14.37 10.52 39.67
CA THR A 765 14.40 11.87 40.32
C THR A 765 15.67 12.75 40.32
N GLY A 766 15.53 13.97 39.77
CA GLY A 766 16.40 15.11 40.11
C GLY A 766 16.39 16.25 39.09
N SER A 767 15.75 17.37 39.44
CA SER A 767 15.48 18.57 38.64
C SER A 767 16.71 19.47 38.40
N ALA A 768 16.86 20.09 37.21
CA ALA A 768 17.21 21.53 37.09
C ALA A 768 17.25 22.07 35.63
N LYS A 769 16.36 23.06 35.40
CA LYS A 769 16.49 24.29 34.58
C LYS A 769 16.57 24.25 33.04
N GLN A 770 15.40 24.49 32.45
CA GLN A 770 15.17 25.04 31.11
C GLN A 770 15.76 26.45 30.95
N ALA A 771 16.35 26.71 29.78
CA ALA A 771 16.46 28.03 29.17
C ALA A 771 15.52 28.08 27.94
N ALA A 772 14.76 29.17 27.82
CA ALA A 772 13.68 29.35 26.85
C ALA A 772 14.17 29.60 25.40
N PRO A 773 13.45 29.14 24.36
CA PRO A 773 13.74 29.51 22.98
C PRO A 773 12.98 30.77 22.54
N THR A 774 13.71 31.64 21.84
CA THR A 774 13.29 32.87 21.18
C THR A 774 12.42 32.58 19.94
N ALA A 775 11.43 33.44 19.66
CA ALA A 775 10.49 33.33 18.54
C ALA A 775 11.11 33.76 17.18
N VAL A 776 10.79 33.05 16.10
CA VAL A 776 11.13 33.39 14.70
C VAL A 776 9.87 33.84 13.96
N ALA A 777 9.98 34.91 13.15
CA ALA A 777 8.90 35.57 12.42
C ALA A 777 8.44 34.82 11.15
N VAL A 778 7.14 34.87 10.84
CA VAL A 778 6.51 34.27 9.64
C VAL A 778 6.42 35.30 8.51
N VAL A 779 7.00 35.01 7.35
CA VAL A 779 6.89 35.82 6.12
C VAL A 779 5.56 35.54 5.42
N ALA A 780 4.81 36.58 5.04
CA ALA A 780 3.52 36.44 4.35
C ALA A 780 3.68 36.15 2.85
N LEU A 781 3.01 35.10 2.35
CA LEU A 781 3.01 34.73 0.93
C LEU A 781 2.21 35.74 0.07
N SER A 782 2.68 36.02 -1.15
CA SER A 782 1.94 36.85 -2.11
C SER A 782 0.64 36.18 -2.56
N PRO A 783 -0.39 36.91 -3.02
CA PRO A 783 -1.66 36.31 -3.49
C PRO A 783 -1.47 35.28 -4.60
N LEU A 784 -0.46 35.47 -5.48
CA LEU A 784 -0.13 34.53 -6.54
C LEU A 784 0.55 33.26 -5.99
N ALA A 785 1.42 33.40 -4.99
CA ALA A 785 2.05 32.26 -4.30
C ALA A 785 1.04 31.49 -3.44
N LEU A 786 0.05 32.17 -2.84
CA LEU A 786 -1.04 31.52 -2.11
C LEU A 786 -1.92 30.66 -3.03
N ARG A 787 -2.23 31.16 -4.22
CA ARG A 787 -2.89 30.36 -5.27
C ARG A 787 -2.00 29.18 -5.71
N GLY A 788 -0.70 29.40 -5.85
CA GLY A 788 0.25 28.34 -6.16
C GLY A 788 0.34 27.25 -5.09
N GLN A 789 0.20 27.60 -3.82
CA GLN A 789 0.13 26.66 -2.70
C GLN A 789 -1.09 25.74 -2.81
N GLN A 790 -2.25 26.32 -3.16
CA GLN A 790 -3.47 25.54 -3.39
C GLN A 790 -3.32 24.60 -4.59
N VAL A 791 -2.68 25.05 -5.66
CA VAL A 791 -2.37 24.20 -6.83
C VAL A 791 -1.40 23.06 -6.43
N PHE A 792 -0.38 23.36 -5.62
CA PHE A 792 0.59 22.38 -5.12
C PHE A 792 -0.06 21.28 -4.27
N GLN A 793 -1.04 21.65 -3.44
CA GLN A 793 -1.84 20.71 -2.65
C GLN A 793 -2.84 19.92 -3.51
N HIS A 794 -3.50 20.58 -4.46
CA HIS A 794 -4.50 19.96 -5.34
C HIS A 794 -3.91 18.83 -6.20
N TYR A 795 -2.68 19.00 -6.67
CA TYR A 795 -1.97 17.96 -7.42
C TYR A 795 -1.11 17.04 -6.52
N SER A 796 -1.30 17.10 -5.21
CA SER A 796 -0.63 16.26 -4.21
C SER A 796 0.90 16.26 -4.33
N CYS A 797 1.50 17.37 -4.74
CA CYS A 797 2.94 17.47 -4.96
C CYS A 797 3.76 17.24 -3.68
N GLU A 798 3.14 17.43 -2.51
CA GLU A 798 3.71 17.17 -1.18
C GLU A 798 3.97 15.69 -0.89
N SER A 799 3.32 14.76 -1.60
CA SER A 799 3.55 13.32 -1.47
C SER A 799 4.96 12.90 -1.91
N CYS A 800 5.55 13.65 -2.85
CA CYS A 800 6.91 13.41 -3.35
C CYS A 800 7.91 14.45 -2.82
N HIS A 801 7.54 15.73 -2.71
CA HIS A 801 8.46 16.81 -2.31
C HIS A 801 8.38 17.19 -0.81
N GLY A 802 7.59 16.47 -0.03
CA GLY A 802 7.37 16.72 1.39
C GLY A 802 6.38 17.86 1.64
N ALA A 803 5.88 17.95 2.87
CA ALA A 803 4.92 18.98 3.29
C ALA A 803 5.45 20.39 3.01
N GLY A 804 4.69 21.18 2.26
CA GLY A 804 5.08 22.53 1.84
C GLY A 804 6.26 22.60 0.88
N GLY A 805 6.77 21.47 0.38
CA GLY A 805 7.92 21.41 -0.54
C GLY A 805 9.28 21.68 0.11
N LEU A 806 9.38 21.75 1.45
CA LEU A 806 10.58 22.26 2.13
C LEU A 806 11.67 21.21 2.37
N ASN A 807 11.28 19.99 2.74
CA ASN A 807 12.23 18.97 3.22
C ASN A 807 12.41 17.78 2.28
N GLY A 808 11.70 17.73 1.15
CA GLY A 808 11.75 16.59 0.23
C GLY A 808 11.23 15.31 0.86
N THR A 809 11.20 14.25 0.08
CA THR A 809 11.09 12.87 0.58
C THR A 809 12.23 12.04 -0.03
N VAL A 810 12.30 10.75 0.30
CA VAL A 810 13.22 9.82 -0.38
C VAL A 810 12.90 9.71 -1.88
N ALA A 811 11.66 10.01 -2.30
CA ALA A 811 11.23 9.93 -3.69
C ALA A 811 11.57 11.19 -4.53
N ALA A 812 11.67 12.37 -3.91
CA ALA A 812 12.08 13.60 -4.60
C ALA A 812 12.66 14.65 -3.64
N PRO A 813 13.66 15.45 -4.05
CA PRO A 813 14.30 16.42 -3.16
C PRO A 813 13.33 17.55 -2.74
N GLY A 814 13.67 18.23 -1.65
CA GLY A 814 12.99 19.45 -1.25
C GLY A 814 13.13 20.52 -2.32
N LEU A 815 12.06 21.26 -2.55
CA LEU A 815 12.01 22.37 -3.49
C LEU A 815 12.45 23.71 -2.86
N ALA A 816 12.69 23.74 -1.55
CA ALA A 816 13.31 24.88 -0.88
C ALA A 816 14.68 25.20 -1.50
N GLY A 817 14.90 26.47 -1.85
CA GLY A 817 16.11 26.92 -2.53
C GLY A 817 16.10 26.72 -4.05
N THR A 818 15.07 26.11 -4.65
CA THR A 818 14.99 25.96 -6.13
C THR A 818 15.05 27.31 -6.85
N ALA A 819 14.57 28.39 -6.21
CA ALA A 819 14.63 29.75 -6.72
C ALA A 819 16.05 30.30 -6.90
N SER A 820 17.02 29.86 -6.10
CA SER A 820 18.42 30.27 -6.21
C SER A 820 19.17 29.47 -7.28
N ILE A 821 18.63 28.32 -7.68
CA ILE A 821 19.24 27.38 -8.64
C ILE A 821 18.66 27.56 -10.06
N LEU A 822 17.36 27.81 -10.21
CA LEU A 822 16.67 27.84 -11.51
C LEU A 822 15.89 29.15 -11.74
N ARG A 823 16.01 29.73 -12.94
CA ARG A 823 15.18 30.87 -13.38
C ARG A 823 13.73 30.44 -13.60
N ALA A 824 12.77 31.35 -13.36
CA ALA A 824 11.34 31.06 -13.46
C ALA A 824 10.89 30.48 -14.81
N SER A 825 11.43 30.99 -15.92
CA SER A 825 11.13 30.48 -17.26
C SER A 825 11.64 29.06 -17.50
N VAL A 826 12.74 28.69 -16.84
CA VAL A 826 13.32 27.34 -16.91
C VAL A 826 12.50 26.36 -16.07
N LEU A 827 12.08 26.79 -14.87
CA LEU A 827 11.20 26.00 -14.01
C LEU A 827 9.83 25.78 -14.66
N GLU A 828 9.27 26.80 -15.31
CA GLU A 828 8.03 26.67 -16.07
C GLU A 828 8.20 25.68 -17.25
N ASN A 829 9.32 25.72 -17.96
CA ASN A 829 9.59 24.81 -19.07
C ASN A 829 9.78 23.36 -18.59
N LEU A 830 10.44 23.14 -17.45
CA LEU A 830 10.60 21.82 -16.80
C LEU A 830 9.28 21.21 -16.37
N LEU A 831 8.38 22.02 -15.81
CA LEU A 831 7.04 21.57 -15.40
C LEU A 831 6.10 21.31 -16.60
N ARG A 832 6.32 21.99 -17.74
CA ARG A 832 5.59 21.71 -18.99
C ARG A 832 6.17 20.51 -19.75
N HIS A 833 7.47 20.32 -19.69
CA HIS A 833 8.22 19.31 -20.44
C HIS A 833 9.10 18.51 -19.47
N HIS A 834 8.48 17.58 -18.74
CA HIS A 834 9.12 16.73 -17.75
C HIS A 834 10.39 16.07 -18.29
N SER A 835 11.49 16.10 -17.52
CA SER A 835 12.70 15.37 -17.85
C SER A 835 12.49 13.85 -17.65
N ILE A 836 13.32 13.03 -18.29
CA ILE A 836 13.25 11.56 -18.22
C ILE A 836 13.35 11.07 -16.76
N GLN A 837 14.17 11.72 -15.94
CA GLN A 837 14.29 11.42 -14.50
C GLN A 837 13.02 11.75 -13.70
N MET A 838 12.32 12.84 -14.04
CA MET A 838 11.05 13.19 -13.36
C MET A 838 9.91 12.22 -13.72
N GLN A 839 9.93 11.67 -14.94
CA GLN A 839 8.96 10.64 -15.37
C GLN A 839 9.23 9.27 -14.71
N GLN A 840 10.51 8.90 -14.55
CA GLN A 840 10.91 7.66 -13.87
C GLN A 840 10.60 7.69 -12.36
N GLY A 841 10.59 8.87 -11.74
CA GLY A 841 10.14 9.08 -10.36
C GLY A 841 8.62 9.14 -10.15
N GLY A 842 7.83 8.85 -11.19
CA GLY A 842 6.36 8.75 -11.08
C GLY A 842 5.60 10.07 -11.16
N MET A 843 6.21 11.16 -11.62
CA MET A 843 5.51 12.45 -11.76
C MET A 843 4.47 12.38 -12.89
N PRO A 844 3.16 12.54 -12.60
CA PRO A 844 2.11 12.41 -13.62
C PRO A 844 2.12 13.60 -14.57
N LEU A 845 1.78 13.36 -15.85
CA LEU A 845 1.56 14.43 -16.83
C LEU A 845 0.34 15.26 -16.44
N THR A 846 0.56 16.39 -15.79
CA THR A 846 -0.51 17.31 -15.40
C THR A 846 -0.77 18.30 -16.53
N ASN A 847 -2.00 18.33 -17.06
CA ASN A 847 -2.44 19.36 -17.99
C ASN A 847 -2.78 20.66 -17.23
N ILE A 848 -1.78 21.26 -16.58
CA ILE A 848 -1.94 22.47 -15.78
C ILE A 848 -2.10 23.65 -16.74
N ASN A 849 -3.18 24.41 -16.59
CA ASN A 849 -3.40 25.61 -17.38
C ASN A 849 -2.31 26.66 -17.08
N ALA A 850 -2.08 27.59 -18.01
CA ALA A 850 -0.95 28.52 -17.91
C ALA A 850 -0.99 29.40 -16.64
N ARG A 851 -2.17 29.78 -16.15
CA ARG A 851 -2.31 30.63 -14.95
C ARG A 851 -1.95 29.87 -13.67
N ASP A 852 -2.40 28.64 -13.55
CA ASP A 852 -2.11 27.81 -12.37
C ASP A 852 -0.66 27.34 -12.36
N LEU A 853 -0.05 27.17 -13.53
CA LEU A 853 1.39 26.91 -13.62
C LEU A 853 2.22 28.10 -13.19
N THR A 854 1.88 29.32 -13.63
CA THR A 854 2.55 30.54 -13.16
C THR A 854 2.39 30.73 -11.65
N ALA A 855 1.22 30.40 -11.10
CA ALA A 855 0.98 30.43 -9.66
C ALA A 855 1.85 29.40 -8.92
N LEU A 856 1.91 28.16 -9.41
CA LEU A 856 2.73 27.09 -8.85
C LEU A 856 4.23 27.44 -8.85
N VAL A 857 4.73 28.02 -9.93
CA VAL A 857 6.10 28.53 -10.03
C VAL A 857 6.36 29.65 -9.02
N ALA A 858 5.40 30.57 -8.82
CA ALA A 858 5.51 31.62 -7.81
C ALA A 858 5.57 31.07 -6.38
N TYR A 859 4.83 30.00 -6.09
CA TYR A 859 4.87 29.31 -4.81
C TYR A 859 6.18 28.57 -4.56
N ILE A 860 6.65 27.76 -5.52
CA ILE A 860 7.95 27.07 -5.42
C ILE A 860 9.08 28.07 -5.22
N ARG A 861 9.01 29.22 -5.90
CA ARG A 861 10.05 30.26 -5.75
C ARG A 861 9.99 31.02 -4.45
N SER A 862 8.87 30.98 -3.72
CA SER A 862 8.75 31.58 -2.39
C SER A 862 9.38 30.72 -1.28
N MET A 863 9.81 29.49 -1.60
CA MET A 863 10.48 28.58 -0.67
C MET A 863 12.00 28.86 -0.67
N SER A 864 12.46 29.76 0.20
CA SER A 864 13.90 30.00 0.39
C SER A 864 14.51 29.01 1.37
N SER A 865 15.72 28.52 1.08
CA SER A 865 16.52 27.73 2.02
C SER A 865 17.11 28.66 3.10
N THR A 866 16.62 28.50 4.34
CA THR A 866 17.12 29.06 5.61
C THR A 866 17.12 30.58 5.77
N GLY A 867 16.66 31.02 6.95
CA GLY A 867 16.65 32.42 7.35
C GLY A 867 18.06 32.99 7.47
N GLU A 868 18.36 33.92 6.57
CA GLU A 868 19.21 35.08 6.79
C GLU A 868 18.95 36.03 5.61
N GLU A 869 18.11 37.05 5.85
CA GLU A 869 18.26 38.39 5.25
C GLU A 869 17.19 39.35 5.82
N LYS A 870 17.58 39.99 6.93
CA LYS A 870 17.46 41.42 7.29
C LYS A 870 17.21 41.64 8.77
#